data_AF-A0A9N8ZRE7-F1
#
_entry.id   AF-A0A9N8ZRE7-F1
#
_cell.length_a   1.000
_cell.length_b   1.000
_cell.length_c   1.000
_cell.angle_alpha   90.00
_cell.angle_beta   90.00
_cell.angle_gamma   90.00
#
_symmetry.space_group_name_H-M   'P 1'
#
loop_
_entity.id
_entity.type
_entity.pdbx_description
1 polymer ?
#
loop_
_entity_poly.entity_id
_entity_poly.type
_entity_poly.pdbx_seq_one_letter_code
_entity_poly.pdbx_strand_id
1 'polypeptide(L)'
;MSRPTEPSTAGKQCKVKVNYVEVKKFDYPKIYIYTIQVSKKGRPAPKKYHDMVIAEILKAKKFGNNSFPAYYGDNLYSRSDILNGLNYKRVDIKVDGETLTVTVNHIGEINLKDINLDSNIPWDESIQSTLTVLNAYVNTKARLNPKNLSLGSKSNAIFRPQPNMREFLIQGVELIHGFFQSVRPGWDKLFINIDTCHTTFYPYGNLYDILPKFLKESSRQSERTNKDLDKGLSFKDIRNLSYRLKGIKFLTDYNMRKYTIESISMESSNDLKFENEEGKKLSVSDYFRASGTPLSHPKLPCVVVVKKSKGARRVLYFPIEVCKIIPGQRFIAEDLSGSQRSEMIRVTSTDPKTRFENIERSLREIFDHGSNEYLSSIGLKSDPKLVEIISRIIDGPGMVASGVDGKEAKIIPKLGVWEVAKFKKGASLHNWSVVVFDDPEKLTRSHVKDAIEKFIEVLTEKGINVTNKKPAISYAQITDKFKETGDFESKDVENAIEVGVKNSAIRRDKGLQLVLCILNKKSDTREGIYSMIKRFGLLKHGVLTQCLQASNLDASVYQKLVPKLNTKLGGTNSSLAAGEINFKSNKTAMIIGADVYHPGRKEKEQGYPSVAAVCASMDPDAARYVARYRLNNFLKNETIEGLVEVVKELLEEFEIRNGYLPDHIIFYRDGVAEVQFEKIMKEEIQLLKGFLKSSYEKKGLKEPRITLLICQKRHHMRSVPVNKEEAHPKTGNCLTGTIIDSFIVMKNEFSFYLLSQATVPRGTARSTYYRIILNEGDFSAEEIQKLTYNLCFLSARCDMSISQTAPGCYAHLIANQARYLVDFEKYSIYGNERASIFLFAWDLLFRCHEEVKEPKVILITGASSGIGKAIALEYAKPGITLGLLARSKERLDAVAKQCEDKGAKSEILCVDISDTIKLIEVLVSFDEQHQIDLLFANAALTRGTMEDEDATEWEDLWKQIIDVNYSGNVCTVMTLYKRMKERNSGQIAITSSIQGFFGFPQGCWYNSTKSALNSFARDLRYVAEPHNIRVSLIVPGTITTNMTSNKRFNLNRFILHDPTKLAKSIRMQLELNIFCISWPFIQMLFAWVLSTFPPRIWILTSWIYGKIIEKCFKITDYS
;
A
#
# COMPACT_ATOMS: atom_id res chain seq x y z
N MET A 1 8.91 0.60 26.16
CA MET A 1 9.27 1.53 27.26
C MET A 1 8.17 1.47 28.30
N SER A 2 8.52 1.46 29.59
CA SER A 2 7.56 1.42 30.70
C SER A 2 6.97 2.80 31.00
N ARG A 3 5.72 2.84 31.47
CA ARG A 3 5.07 4.05 31.98
C ARG A 3 5.90 4.67 33.12
N PRO A 4 6.17 5.99 33.12
CA PRO A 4 7.07 6.61 34.10
C PRO A 4 6.55 6.67 35.54
N THR A 5 5.23 6.58 35.81
CA THR A 5 4.59 6.55 37.15
C THR A 5 3.14 6.00 37.07
N GLU A 6 2.34 6.08 38.16
CA GLU A 6 0.87 5.91 38.13
C GLU A 6 0.16 6.85 37.13
N PRO A 7 -1.07 6.52 36.66
CA PRO A 7 -1.88 7.41 35.82
C PRO A 7 -1.97 8.84 36.38
N SER A 8 -2.12 9.82 35.49
CA SER A 8 -2.27 11.21 35.93
C SER A 8 -3.57 11.38 36.72
N THR A 9 -3.54 12.22 37.77
CA THR A 9 -4.72 12.59 38.56
C THR A 9 -5.31 13.93 38.15
N ALA A 10 -4.70 14.64 37.20
CA ALA A 10 -5.10 15.98 36.79
C ALA A 10 -6.43 16.00 36.01
N GLY A 11 -7.18 17.08 36.17
CA GLY A 11 -8.47 17.27 35.51
C GLY A 11 -9.66 16.73 36.31
N LYS A 12 -10.87 17.09 35.88
CA LYS A 12 -12.12 16.71 36.53
C LYS A 12 -12.46 15.25 36.21
N GLN A 13 -12.68 14.42 37.24
CA GLN A 13 -13.15 13.05 37.03
C GLN A 13 -14.54 13.02 36.38
N CYS A 14 -14.74 12.08 35.46
CA CYS A 14 -16.01 11.83 34.77
C CYS A 14 -16.21 10.32 34.57
N LYS A 15 -17.44 9.88 34.36
CA LYS A 15 -17.74 8.47 34.06
C LYS A 15 -18.04 8.29 32.58
N VAL A 16 -17.31 7.39 31.93
CA VAL A 16 -17.50 7.09 30.51
C VAL A 16 -17.76 5.60 30.32
N LYS A 17 -18.72 5.29 29.46
CA LYS A 17 -18.97 3.95 28.95
C LYS A 17 -18.14 3.77 27.68
N VAL A 18 -17.36 2.71 27.63
CA VAL A 18 -16.51 2.37 26.47
C VAL A 18 -17.07 1.16 25.75
N ASN A 19 -16.84 1.07 24.44
CA ASN A 19 -17.34 -0.04 23.62
C ASN A 19 -16.51 -1.32 23.75
N TYR A 20 -16.20 -1.70 24.97
CA TYR A 20 -15.49 -2.92 25.34
C TYR A 20 -16.36 -3.75 26.27
N VAL A 21 -16.23 -5.07 26.17
CA VAL A 21 -16.68 -6.01 27.21
C VAL A 21 -15.48 -6.66 27.87
N GLU A 22 -15.55 -6.86 29.17
CA GLU A 22 -14.48 -7.49 29.96
C GLU A 22 -14.49 -9.02 29.76
N VAL A 23 -13.33 -9.64 29.62
CA VAL A 23 -13.19 -11.10 29.72
C VAL A 23 -13.07 -11.48 31.20
N LYS A 24 -14.14 -12.04 31.77
CA LYS A 24 -14.24 -12.39 33.20
C LYS A 24 -13.50 -13.66 33.57
N LYS A 25 -13.45 -14.64 32.66
CA LYS A 25 -12.75 -15.91 32.86
C LYS A 25 -12.11 -16.35 31.55
N PHE A 26 -10.89 -16.87 31.64
CA PHE A 26 -10.20 -17.47 30.51
C PHE A 26 -9.22 -18.56 31.00
N ASP A 27 -9.25 -19.74 30.39
CA ASP A 27 -8.41 -20.88 30.82
C ASP A 27 -6.97 -20.80 30.27
N TYR A 28 -6.70 -19.90 29.32
CA TYR A 28 -5.43 -19.80 28.59
C TYR A 28 -4.93 -21.16 28.07
N PRO A 29 -5.73 -21.87 27.26
CA PRO A 29 -5.36 -23.21 26.78
C PRO A 29 -4.22 -23.15 25.76
N LYS A 30 -3.56 -24.29 25.57
CA LYS A 30 -2.72 -24.56 24.41
C LYS A 30 -3.61 -24.88 23.21
N ILE A 31 -3.26 -24.35 22.04
CA ILE A 31 -4.05 -24.45 20.80
C ILE A 31 -3.20 -25.04 19.69
N TYR A 32 -3.75 -26.02 18.99
CA TYR A 32 -3.19 -26.59 17.77
C TYR A 32 -3.51 -25.71 16.57
N ILE A 33 -2.52 -25.52 15.70
CA ILE A 33 -2.60 -24.72 14.49
C ILE A 33 -2.52 -25.63 13.28
N TYR A 34 -3.44 -25.42 12.34
CA TYR A 34 -3.50 -26.16 11.09
C TYR A 34 -3.56 -25.19 9.91
N THR A 35 -2.93 -25.56 8.78
CA THR A 35 -3.10 -24.87 7.50
C THR A 35 -4.03 -25.67 6.60
N ILE A 36 -4.81 -24.96 5.79
CA ILE A 36 -5.74 -25.55 4.83
C ILE A 36 -5.28 -25.26 3.40
N GLN A 37 -5.26 -26.30 2.58
CA GLN A 37 -5.05 -26.20 1.14
C GLN A 37 -6.28 -26.71 0.40
N VAL A 38 -6.87 -25.88 -0.45
CA VAL A 38 -8.04 -26.23 -1.25
C VAL A 38 -7.60 -26.48 -2.69
N SER A 39 -7.96 -27.64 -3.21
CA SER A 39 -7.64 -28.04 -4.59
C SER A 39 -8.90 -28.44 -5.36
N LYS A 40 -8.87 -28.18 -6.66
CA LYS A 40 -9.91 -28.57 -7.63
C LYS A 40 -9.24 -29.41 -8.71
N LYS A 41 -9.61 -30.68 -8.80
CA LYS A 41 -9.04 -31.65 -9.77
C LYS A 41 -7.49 -31.63 -9.75
N GLY A 42 -6.90 -31.67 -8.57
CA GLY A 42 -5.44 -31.68 -8.37
C GLY A 42 -4.72 -30.33 -8.55
N ARG A 43 -5.42 -29.23 -8.85
CA ARG A 43 -4.82 -27.89 -8.96
C ARG A 43 -5.27 -26.97 -7.82
N PRO A 44 -4.45 -26.02 -7.34
CA PRO A 44 -4.86 -25.04 -6.34
C PRO A 44 -6.15 -24.31 -6.74
N ALA A 45 -7.13 -24.30 -5.85
CA ALA A 45 -8.38 -23.61 -6.09
C ALA A 45 -8.20 -22.08 -5.95
N PRO A 46 -8.95 -21.26 -6.70
CA PRO A 46 -8.94 -19.82 -6.49
C PRO A 46 -9.35 -19.45 -5.06
N LYS A 47 -8.69 -18.46 -4.44
CA LYS A 47 -8.94 -18.00 -3.06
C LYS A 47 -10.42 -17.76 -2.70
N LYS A 48 -11.25 -17.37 -3.67
CA LYS A 48 -12.70 -17.18 -3.47
C LYS A 48 -13.42 -18.44 -2.93
N TYR A 49 -12.89 -19.63 -3.20
CA TYR A 49 -13.45 -20.89 -2.72
C TYR A 49 -13.00 -21.24 -1.30
N HIS A 50 -11.89 -20.68 -0.82
CA HIS A 50 -11.31 -21.06 0.48
C HIS A 50 -12.29 -20.78 1.61
N ASP A 51 -12.80 -19.55 1.70
CA ASP A 51 -13.71 -19.16 2.77
C ASP A 51 -15.02 -19.96 2.77
N MET A 52 -15.55 -20.27 1.57
CA MET A 52 -16.77 -21.07 1.41
C MET A 52 -16.54 -22.51 1.86
N VAL A 53 -15.42 -23.10 1.43
CA VAL A 53 -15.05 -24.46 1.79
C VAL A 53 -14.82 -24.60 3.28
N ILE A 54 -14.07 -23.69 3.90
CA ILE A 54 -13.82 -23.70 5.35
C ILE A 54 -15.14 -23.60 6.10
N ALA A 55 -16.00 -22.66 5.71
CA ALA A 55 -17.30 -22.50 6.34
C ALA A 55 -18.14 -23.79 6.25
N GLU A 56 -18.16 -24.46 5.11
CA GLU A 56 -18.90 -25.72 4.97
C GLU A 56 -18.28 -26.90 5.72
N ILE A 57 -16.96 -27.00 5.81
CA ILE A 57 -16.30 -28.02 6.64
C ILE A 57 -16.71 -27.88 8.11
N LEU A 58 -16.68 -26.65 8.62
CA LEU A 58 -16.99 -26.36 10.02
C LEU A 58 -18.48 -26.55 10.31
N LYS A 59 -19.38 -26.10 9.42
CA LYS A 59 -20.83 -26.33 9.55
C LYS A 59 -21.19 -27.82 9.52
N ALA A 60 -20.55 -28.58 8.64
CA ALA A 60 -20.78 -30.01 8.51
C ALA A 60 -20.09 -30.84 9.61
N LYS A 61 -19.45 -30.19 10.61
CA LYS A 61 -18.78 -30.81 11.77
C LYS A 61 -17.86 -31.99 11.38
N LYS A 62 -17.10 -31.85 10.28
CA LYS A 62 -16.23 -32.91 9.72
C LYS A 62 -15.05 -33.30 10.62
N PHE A 63 -14.81 -32.56 11.69
CA PHE A 63 -13.79 -32.81 12.71
C PHE A 63 -14.38 -33.29 14.05
N GLY A 64 -15.63 -33.76 14.06
CA GLY A 64 -16.32 -34.23 15.25
C GLY A 64 -17.20 -33.15 15.90
N ASN A 65 -18.13 -33.59 16.75
CA ASN A 65 -19.19 -32.72 17.28
C ASN A 65 -18.74 -31.73 18.35
N ASN A 66 -17.59 -31.98 19.00
CA ASN A 66 -17.13 -31.23 20.18
C ASN A 66 -15.78 -30.50 19.97
N SER A 67 -15.22 -30.47 18.76
CA SER A 67 -13.87 -29.94 18.52
C SER A 67 -13.80 -28.42 18.24
N PHE A 68 -14.93 -27.79 17.89
CA PHE A 68 -15.11 -26.36 17.62
C PHE A 68 -13.87 -25.60 17.07
N PRO A 69 -13.31 -26.01 15.91
CA PRO A 69 -12.16 -25.33 15.34
C PRO A 69 -12.53 -23.93 14.82
N ALA A 70 -11.82 -22.90 15.30
CA ALA A 70 -11.94 -21.53 14.81
C ALA A 70 -11.07 -21.31 13.58
N TYR A 71 -11.39 -20.32 12.74
CA TYR A 71 -10.61 -20.04 11.53
C TYR A 71 -10.31 -18.56 11.32
N TYR A 72 -9.13 -18.29 10.75
CA TYR A 72 -8.70 -16.97 10.30
C TYR A 72 -7.73 -17.10 9.13
N GLY A 73 -8.05 -16.48 7.99
CA GLY A 73 -7.34 -16.72 6.74
C GLY A 73 -7.43 -18.19 6.29
N ASP A 74 -6.28 -18.77 5.96
CA ASP A 74 -6.14 -20.17 5.54
C ASP A 74 -5.81 -21.12 6.72
N ASN A 75 -5.91 -20.63 7.97
CA ASN A 75 -5.56 -21.39 9.17
C ASN A 75 -6.79 -21.79 9.99
N LEU A 76 -6.74 -22.98 10.59
CA LEU A 76 -7.63 -23.44 11.66
C LEU A 76 -6.89 -23.47 12.99
N TYR A 77 -7.64 -23.23 14.06
CA TYR A 77 -7.18 -23.25 15.42
C TYR A 77 -8.13 -24.12 16.24
N SER A 78 -7.62 -25.12 16.95
CA SER A 78 -8.45 -25.97 17.81
C SER A 78 -7.77 -26.27 19.14
N ARG A 79 -8.55 -26.38 20.21
CA ARG A 79 -8.05 -26.82 21.52
C ARG A 79 -7.71 -28.30 21.54
N SER A 80 -8.43 -29.12 20.77
CA SER A 80 -8.20 -30.55 20.64
C SER A 80 -7.50 -30.87 19.33
N ASP A 81 -6.80 -32.00 19.27
CA ASP A 81 -6.29 -32.51 18.01
C ASP A 81 -7.45 -32.92 17.08
N ILE A 82 -7.61 -32.25 15.93
CA ILE A 82 -8.66 -32.54 14.94
C ILE A 82 -8.23 -33.55 13.87
N LEU A 83 -6.95 -33.92 13.87
CA LEU A 83 -6.37 -34.92 12.97
C LEU A 83 -6.22 -36.30 13.65
N ASN A 84 -6.53 -36.41 14.96
CA ASN A 84 -6.45 -37.66 15.73
C ASN A 84 -5.07 -38.35 15.61
N GLY A 85 -3.98 -37.58 15.71
CA GLY A 85 -2.60 -38.06 15.60
C GLY A 85 -2.04 -38.15 14.17
N LEU A 86 -2.82 -37.81 13.14
CA LEU A 86 -2.36 -37.79 11.76
C LEU A 86 -1.64 -36.48 11.42
N ASN A 87 -0.62 -36.54 10.54
CA ASN A 87 0.07 -35.34 10.05
C ASN A 87 -0.82 -34.48 9.13
N TYR A 88 -1.70 -35.12 8.36
CA TYR A 88 -2.66 -34.45 7.51
C TYR A 88 -3.96 -35.25 7.37
N LYS A 89 -5.05 -34.56 7.01
CA LYS A 89 -6.34 -35.17 6.67
C LYS A 89 -6.88 -34.55 5.39
N ARG A 90 -7.37 -35.39 4.48
CA ARG A 90 -8.08 -34.94 3.27
C ARG A 90 -9.58 -35.05 3.46
N VAL A 91 -10.30 -34.01 3.06
CA VAL A 91 -11.76 -33.93 3.12
C VAL A 91 -12.28 -33.42 1.79
N ASP A 92 -13.18 -34.17 1.17
CA ASP A 92 -13.89 -33.71 -0.02
C ASP A 92 -15.17 -32.98 0.37
N ILE A 93 -15.38 -31.83 -0.25
CA ILE A 93 -16.50 -30.92 0.02
C ILE A 93 -17.09 -30.44 -1.31
N LYS A 94 -18.42 -30.38 -1.37
CA LYS A 94 -19.13 -29.87 -2.55
C LYS A 94 -19.54 -28.42 -2.32
N VAL A 95 -19.05 -27.50 -3.15
CA VAL A 95 -19.38 -26.06 -3.12
C VAL A 95 -19.75 -25.59 -4.51
N ASP A 96 -20.85 -24.85 -4.66
CA ASP A 96 -21.34 -24.36 -5.96
C ASP A 96 -21.49 -25.46 -7.03
N GLY A 97 -21.86 -26.67 -6.61
CA GLY A 97 -22.00 -27.83 -7.50
C GLY A 97 -20.68 -28.50 -7.91
N GLU A 98 -19.54 -28.00 -7.46
CA GLU A 98 -18.22 -28.56 -7.72
C GLU A 98 -17.66 -29.27 -6.49
N THR A 99 -17.07 -30.45 -6.68
CA THR A 99 -16.33 -31.15 -5.61
C THR A 99 -14.90 -30.61 -5.53
N LEU A 100 -14.50 -30.19 -4.34
CA LEU A 100 -13.20 -29.65 -3.99
C LEU A 100 -12.56 -30.53 -2.92
N THR A 101 -11.27 -30.81 -3.06
CA THR A 101 -10.49 -31.60 -2.11
C THR A 101 -9.69 -30.68 -1.22
N VAL A 102 -9.84 -30.87 0.09
CA VAL A 102 -9.27 -30.00 1.11
C VAL A 102 -8.27 -30.79 1.93
N THR A 103 -7.03 -30.33 1.96
CA THR A 103 -5.98 -30.93 2.77
C THR A 103 -5.73 -30.04 3.99
N VAL A 104 -5.89 -30.61 5.18
CA VAL A 104 -5.60 -29.95 6.44
C VAL A 104 -4.31 -30.53 7.00
N ASN A 105 -3.31 -29.70 7.26
CA ASN A 105 -2.02 -30.11 7.80
C ASN A 105 -1.79 -29.44 9.14
N HIS A 106 -1.29 -30.19 10.12
CA HIS A 106 -0.82 -29.60 11.38
C HIS A 106 0.50 -28.85 11.15
N ILE A 107 0.61 -27.62 11.65
CA ILE A 107 1.80 -26.77 11.45
C ILE A 107 2.47 -26.34 12.75
N GLY A 108 1.84 -26.57 13.90
CA GLY A 108 2.42 -26.22 15.19
C GLY A 108 1.36 -25.91 16.25
N GLU A 109 1.80 -25.39 17.37
CA GLU A 109 0.97 -25.12 18.54
C GLU A 109 1.29 -23.73 19.09
N ILE A 110 0.32 -23.11 19.75
CA ILE A 110 0.49 -21.82 20.43
C ILE A 110 -0.10 -21.89 21.84
N ASN A 111 0.61 -21.32 22.81
CA ASN A 111 0.15 -21.23 24.18
C ASN A 111 -0.52 -19.88 24.39
N LEU A 112 -1.82 -19.86 24.65
CA LEU A 112 -2.51 -18.58 24.85
C LEU A 112 -2.09 -17.88 26.15
N LYS A 113 -1.33 -18.53 27.06
CA LYS A 113 -0.69 -17.87 28.22
C LYS A 113 0.38 -16.85 27.83
N ASP A 114 0.87 -16.88 26.59
CA ASP A 114 1.91 -15.97 26.11
C ASP A 114 1.41 -14.50 26.07
N ILE A 115 0.09 -14.28 26.14
CA ILE A 115 -0.50 -12.96 26.45
C ILE A 115 -0.39 -12.66 27.96
N ASN A 116 0.83 -12.69 28.51
CA ASN A 116 1.08 -12.49 29.93
C ASN A 116 0.90 -11.02 30.37
N LEU A 117 -0.32 -10.68 30.79
CA LEU A 117 -0.75 -9.31 31.15
C LEU A 117 0.03 -8.67 32.32
N ASP A 118 0.73 -9.46 33.13
CA ASP A 118 1.45 -8.99 34.31
C ASP A 118 2.90 -8.57 34.03
N SER A 119 3.42 -8.87 32.83
CA SER A 119 4.81 -8.60 32.44
C SER A 119 4.95 -7.42 31.46
N ASN A 120 6.15 -6.85 31.33
CA ASN A 120 6.49 -5.89 30.25
C ASN A 120 6.47 -6.64 28.91
N ILE A 121 5.28 -6.91 28.36
CA ILE A 121 5.17 -7.70 27.13
C ILE A 121 5.67 -6.86 25.93
N PRO A 122 6.68 -7.30 25.18
CA PRO A 122 7.03 -6.69 23.91
C PRO A 122 5.93 -6.99 22.88
N TRP A 123 5.52 -6.01 22.07
CA TRP A 123 4.62 -6.22 20.92
C TRP A 123 5.31 -7.03 19.81
N ASP A 124 5.58 -8.29 20.08
CA ASP A 124 6.26 -9.21 19.18
C ASP A 124 5.27 -10.06 18.38
N GLU A 125 5.80 -10.99 17.57
CA GLU A 125 5.00 -11.89 16.75
C GLU A 125 4.17 -12.88 17.59
N SER A 126 4.57 -13.17 18.84
CA SER A 126 3.85 -14.12 19.71
C SER A 126 2.53 -13.55 20.22
N ILE A 127 2.53 -12.31 20.73
CA ILE A 127 1.27 -11.63 21.12
C ILE A 127 0.33 -11.53 19.93
N GLN A 128 0.85 -11.17 18.76
CA GLN A 128 0.04 -11.01 17.55
C GLN A 128 -0.58 -12.33 17.10
N SER A 129 0.18 -13.42 17.18
CA SER A 129 -0.32 -14.76 16.88
C SER A 129 -1.42 -15.14 17.87
N THR A 130 -1.22 -14.86 19.17
CA THR A 130 -2.22 -15.10 20.22
C THR A 130 -3.49 -14.28 19.99
N LEU A 131 -3.38 -12.98 19.71
CA LEU A 131 -4.52 -12.12 19.39
C LEU A 131 -5.21 -12.56 18.10
N THR A 132 -4.47 -13.03 17.10
CA THR A 132 -5.05 -13.58 15.86
C THR A 132 -5.90 -14.81 16.14
N VAL A 133 -5.42 -15.73 16.98
CA VAL A 133 -6.16 -16.92 17.41
C VAL A 133 -7.42 -16.51 18.18
N LEU A 134 -7.30 -15.62 19.16
CA LEU A 134 -8.45 -15.11 19.93
C LEU A 134 -9.49 -14.42 19.05
N ASN A 135 -9.03 -13.61 18.08
CA ASN A 135 -9.89 -12.98 17.08
C ASN A 135 -10.59 -13.99 16.16
N ALA A 136 -9.97 -15.15 15.88
CA ALA A 136 -10.61 -16.24 15.17
C ALA A 136 -11.77 -16.81 15.99
N TYR A 137 -11.55 -17.09 17.28
CA TYR A 137 -12.56 -17.68 18.17
C TYR A 137 -13.77 -16.78 18.38
N VAL A 138 -13.56 -15.49 18.67
CA VAL A 138 -14.70 -14.56 18.88
C VAL A 138 -15.56 -14.43 17.63
N ASN A 139 -14.97 -14.51 16.43
CA ASN A 139 -15.67 -14.23 15.17
C ASN A 139 -16.25 -15.47 14.47
N THR A 140 -15.74 -16.69 14.73
CA THR A 140 -16.09 -17.87 13.92
C THR A 140 -17.59 -18.18 13.91
N LYS A 141 -18.27 -18.21 15.07
CA LYS A 141 -19.73 -18.44 15.14
C LYS A 141 -20.52 -17.45 14.27
N ALA A 142 -20.17 -16.16 14.38
CA ALA A 142 -20.82 -15.11 13.61
C ALA A 142 -20.55 -15.22 12.11
N ARG A 143 -19.35 -15.65 11.69
CA ARG A 143 -19.01 -15.89 10.28
C ARG A 143 -19.77 -17.07 9.67
N LEU A 144 -20.00 -18.13 10.45
CA LEU A 144 -20.67 -19.34 9.95
C LEU A 144 -22.19 -19.18 9.81
N ASN A 145 -22.78 -18.15 10.42
CA ASN A 145 -24.20 -17.89 10.29
C ASN A 145 -24.55 -17.48 8.83
N PRO A 146 -25.42 -18.20 8.12
CA PRO A 146 -25.73 -17.94 6.71
C PRO A 146 -26.45 -16.61 6.47
N LYS A 147 -27.02 -15.99 7.52
CA LYS A 147 -27.62 -14.64 7.44
C LYS A 147 -26.56 -13.53 7.44
N ASN A 148 -25.32 -13.84 7.76
CA ASN A 148 -24.22 -12.89 7.87
C ASN A 148 -23.29 -12.98 6.64
N LEU A 149 -22.66 -11.87 6.32
CA LEU A 149 -21.62 -11.71 5.31
C LEU A 149 -20.31 -11.31 5.98
N SER A 150 -19.20 -11.90 5.56
CA SER A 150 -17.84 -11.50 5.96
C SER A 150 -17.09 -10.97 4.74
N LEU A 151 -16.22 -9.97 4.92
CA LEU A 151 -15.37 -9.42 3.85
C LEU A 151 -14.12 -10.27 3.56
N GLY A 152 -14.21 -11.57 3.81
CA GLY A 152 -13.12 -12.54 3.69
C GLY A 152 -12.72 -13.19 5.02
N SER A 153 -11.95 -14.27 4.97
CA SER A 153 -11.46 -15.03 6.14
C SER A 153 -10.52 -14.25 7.08
N LYS A 154 -9.95 -13.13 6.64
CA LYS A 154 -9.10 -12.25 7.48
C LYS A 154 -9.83 -11.00 8.02
N SER A 155 -11.12 -10.84 7.75
CA SER A 155 -11.88 -9.65 8.17
C SER A 155 -12.55 -9.86 9.51
N ASN A 156 -12.30 -9.04 10.53
CA ASN A 156 -13.04 -9.08 11.81
C ASN A 156 -14.42 -8.40 11.75
N ALA A 157 -14.80 -7.86 10.59
CA ALA A 157 -16.11 -7.24 10.37
C ALA A 157 -17.13 -8.25 9.82
N ILE A 158 -18.32 -8.25 10.42
CA ILE A 158 -19.48 -9.09 10.11
C ILE A 158 -20.65 -8.17 9.72
N PHE A 159 -21.31 -8.46 8.60
CA PHE A 159 -22.39 -7.65 8.04
C PHE A 159 -23.66 -8.48 7.93
N ARG A 160 -24.81 -7.94 8.35
CA ARG A 160 -26.09 -8.64 8.28
C ARG A 160 -27.04 -7.86 7.38
N PRO A 161 -27.23 -8.25 6.11
CA PRO A 161 -28.19 -7.60 5.22
C PRO A 161 -29.60 -7.65 5.81
N GLN A 162 -30.34 -6.55 5.69
CA GLN A 162 -31.73 -6.46 6.10
C GLN A 162 -32.61 -6.24 4.86
N PRO A 163 -33.23 -7.29 4.29
CA PRO A 163 -33.93 -7.19 3.00
C PRO A 163 -35.03 -6.12 2.96
N ASN A 164 -35.66 -5.83 4.10
CA ASN A 164 -36.76 -4.88 4.22
C ASN A 164 -36.30 -3.45 4.53
N MET A 165 -35.00 -3.23 4.79
CA MET A 165 -34.41 -1.93 5.12
C MET A 165 -33.08 -1.75 4.37
N ARG A 166 -33.15 -1.78 3.03
CA ARG A 166 -31.98 -1.60 2.17
C ARG A 166 -31.69 -0.11 1.97
N GLU A 167 -30.45 0.28 2.23
CA GLU A 167 -29.99 1.64 2.03
C GLU A 167 -29.11 1.76 0.79
N PHE A 168 -29.38 2.78 -0.03
CA PHE A 168 -28.68 3.01 -1.29
C PHE A 168 -28.05 4.40 -1.32
N LEU A 169 -26.81 4.45 -1.79
CA LEU A 169 -26.14 5.69 -2.20
C LEU A 169 -26.47 5.98 -3.67
N ILE A 170 -26.19 7.19 -4.12
CA ILE A 170 -26.28 7.58 -5.54
C ILE A 170 -25.46 6.64 -6.44
N GLN A 171 -25.87 6.57 -7.72
CA GLN A 171 -25.16 5.86 -8.78
C GLN A 171 -25.01 4.35 -8.53
N GLY A 172 -25.99 3.73 -7.85
CA GLY A 172 -26.12 2.28 -7.77
C GLY A 172 -25.12 1.59 -6.84
N VAL A 173 -24.96 2.14 -5.63
CA VAL A 173 -24.17 1.51 -4.57
C VAL A 173 -25.08 1.25 -3.38
N GLU A 174 -25.10 0.01 -2.90
CA GLU A 174 -25.83 -0.39 -1.70
C GLU A 174 -24.92 -0.33 -0.48
N LEU A 175 -25.41 0.27 0.59
CA LEU A 175 -24.72 0.36 1.88
C LEU A 175 -25.23 -0.77 2.79
N ILE A 176 -24.31 -1.52 3.40
CA ILE A 176 -24.64 -2.56 4.37
C ILE A 176 -24.01 -2.23 5.72
N HIS A 177 -24.86 -2.23 6.75
CA HIS A 177 -24.46 -2.07 8.14
C HIS A 177 -23.89 -3.39 8.70
N GLY A 178 -22.90 -3.27 9.56
CA GLY A 178 -22.25 -4.40 10.20
C GLY A 178 -21.58 -4.00 11.50
N PHE A 179 -20.88 -4.98 12.07
CA PHE A 179 -20.21 -4.88 13.34
C PHE A 179 -18.82 -5.49 13.26
N PHE A 180 -17.89 -4.89 13.96
CA PHE A 180 -16.52 -5.31 14.12
C PHE A 180 -16.33 -5.75 15.56
N GLN A 181 -15.59 -6.83 15.80
CA GLN A 181 -15.07 -7.11 17.13
C GLN A 181 -13.63 -7.61 17.10
N SER A 182 -12.85 -7.23 18.11
CA SER A 182 -11.49 -7.73 18.30
C SER A 182 -11.10 -7.80 19.77
N VAL A 183 -10.35 -8.83 20.14
CA VAL A 183 -9.74 -8.95 21.47
C VAL A 183 -8.56 -8.00 21.60
N ARG A 184 -8.45 -7.35 22.75
CA ARG A 184 -7.39 -6.38 23.09
C ARG A 184 -6.93 -6.60 24.54
N PRO A 185 -5.61 -6.51 24.81
CA PRO A 185 -5.13 -6.43 26.18
C PRO A 185 -5.47 -5.05 26.77
N GLY A 186 -5.90 -5.03 28.04
CA GLY A 186 -6.06 -3.82 28.84
C GLY A 186 -5.07 -3.83 30.01
N TRP A 187 -5.48 -3.23 31.13
CA TRP A 187 -4.60 -2.95 32.26
C TRP A 187 -4.09 -4.21 32.95
N ASP A 188 -5.02 -5.11 33.30
CA ASP A 188 -4.82 -6.37 34.02
C ASP A 188 -5.68 -7.50 33.42
N LYS A 189 -6.47 -7.20 32.39
CA LYS A 189 -7.47 -8.10 31.80
C LYS A 189 -7.49 -8.02 30.29
N LEU A 190 -8.05 -9.06 29.67
CA LEU A 190 -8.44 -9.02 28.26
C LEU A 190 -9.81 -8.36 28.12
N PHE A 191 -9.99 -7.63 27.02
CA PHE A 191 -11.25 -7.02 26.65
C PHE A 191 -11.60 -7.37 25.20
N ILE A 192 -12.88 -7.44 24.88
CA ILE A 192 -13.35 -7.56 23.50
C ILE A 192 -13.93 -6.22 23.10
N ASN A 193 -13.25 -5.54 22.18
CA ASN A 193 -13.74 -4.30 21.59
C ASN A 193 -14.80 -4.61 20.55
N ILE A 194 -15.93 -3.90 20.57
CA ILE A 194 -17.04 -4.09 19.64
C ILE A 194 -17.45 -2.73 19.06
N ASP A 195 -17.54 -2.60 17.74
CA ASP A 195 -17.90 -1.34 17.10
C ASP A 195 -18.80 -1.55 15.87
N THR A 196 -19.59 -0.53 15.52
CA THR A 196 -20.35 -0.53 14.26
C THR A 196 -19.43 -0.23 13.08
N CYS A 197 -19.61 -0.92 11.96
CA CYS A 197 -18.92 -0.67 10.70
C CYS A 197 -19.88 -0.71 9.51
N HIS A 198 -19.45 -0.17 8.37
CA HIS A 198 -20.25 -0.11 7.16
C HIS A 198 -19.40 -0.52 5.96
N THR A 199 -20.03 -1.10 4.95
CA THR A 199 -19.37 -1.45 3.69
C THR A 199 -20.32 -1.31 2.53
N THR A 200 -19.77 -1.33 1.31
CA THR A 200 -20.52 -1.13 0.08
C THR A 200 -20.61 -2.41 -0.77
N PHE A 201 -21.77 -2.61 -1.38
CA PHE A 201 -22.09 -3.72 -2.28
C PHE A 201 -22.78 -3.18 -3.54
N TYR A 202 -22.77 -3.99 -4.60
CA TYR A 202 -23.66 -3.75 -5.73
C TYR A 202 -25.09 -4.15 -5.35
N PRO A 203 -26.10 -3.31 -5.67
CA PRO A 203 -27.49 -3.67 -5.54
C PRO A 203 -27.80 -5.02 -6.22
N TYR A 204 -28.51 -5.89 -5.51
CA TYR A 204 -28.99 -7.17 -6.05
C TYR A 204 -30.52 -7.17 -6.22
N GLY A 205 -31.03 -8.08 -7.07
CA GLY A 205 -32.44 -8.13 -7.48
C GLY A 205 -32.62 -8.18 -8.99
N ASN A 206 -33.84 -8.07 -9.49
CA ASN A 206 -34.08 -7.88 -10.92
C ASN A 206 -33.45 -6.54 -11.35
N LEU A 207 -32.69 -6.54 -12.44
CA LEU A 207 -31.96 -5.37 -12.93
C LEU A 207 -32.92 -4.24 -13.30
N TYR A 208 -34.12 -4.55 -13.80
CA TYR A 208 -35.16 -3.55 -14.09
C TYR A 208 -35.54 -2.77 -12.83
N ASP A 209 -35.89 -3.47 -11.74
CA ASP A 209 -36.35 -2.86 -10.48
C ASP A 209 -35.28 -1.97 -9.81
N ILE A 210 -34.01 -2.35 -9.95
CA ILE A 210 -32.90 -1.62 -9.33
C ILE A 210 -32.26 -0.59 -10.28
N LEU A 211 -32.66 -0.55 -11.55
CA LEU A 211 -32.12 0.37 -12.56
C LEU A 211 -32.25 1.85 -12.15
N PRO A 212 -33.37 2.32 -11.54
CA PRO A 212 -33.47 3.70 -11.07
C PRO A 212 -32.36 4.09 -10.09
N LYS A 213 -31.88 3.15 -9.26
CA LYS A 213 -30.80 3.38 -8.28
C LYS A 213 -29.48 3.70 -8.98
N PHE A 214 -29.21 3.05 -10.12
CA PHE A 214 -28.02 3.31 -10.93
C PHE A 214 -28.10 4.63 -11.70
N LEU A 215 -29.31 5.10 -12.04
CA LEU A 215 -29.52 6.33 -12.80
C LEU A 215 -29.55 7.60 -11.94
N LYS A 216 -29.74 7.47 -10.63
CA LYS A 216 -29.75 8.61 -9.69
C LYS A 216 -28.36 9.25 -9.59
N GLU A 217 -28.19 10.45 -10.14
CA GLU A 217 -26.89 11.15 -10.15
C GLU A 217 -26.65 11.99 -8.87
N SER A 218 -27.72 12.41 -8.19
CA SER A 218 -27.66 13.29 -7.00
C SER A 218 -28.67 12.87 -5.93
N SER A 219 -28.32 13.11 -4.67
CA SER A 219 -29.21 12.81 -3.53
C SER A 219 -30.48 13.68 -3.52
N ARG A 220 -30.46 14.83 -4.21
CA ARG A 220 -31.62 15.74 -4.35
C ARG A 220 -32.56 15.35 -5.48
N GLN A 221 -32.11 14.50 -6.40
CA GLN A 221 -32.90 14.05 -7.53
C GLN A 221 -33.87 12.96 -7.07
N SER A 222 -35.14 13.04 -7.47
CA SER A 222 -36.08 11.93 -7.31
C SER A 222 -35.62 10.74 -8.15
N GLU A 223 -35.91 9.53 -7.67
CA GLU A 223 -35.67 8.34 -8.47
C GLU A 223 -36.63 8.29 -9.66
N ARG A 224 -36.13 7.82 -10.81
CA ARG A 224 -36.99 7.60 -11.98
C ARG A 224 -38.02 6.53 -11.65
N THR A 225 -39.26 6.75 -12.08
CA THR A 225 -40.31 5.75 -11.95
C THR A 225 -40.19 4.71 -13.06
N ASN A 226 -40.83 3.55 -12.89
CA ASN A 226 -40.90 2.52 -13.93
C ASN A 226 -41.47 3.09 -15.26
N LYS A 227 -42.48 3.98 -15.17
CA LYS A 227 -43.04 4.69 -16.33
C LYS A 227 -42.04 5.58 -17.06
N ASP A 228 -41.04 6.12 -16.36
CA ASP A 228 -39.99 6.92 -16.98
C ASP A 228 -38.96 6.04 -17.71
N LEU A 229 -38.72 4.82 -17.21
CA LEU A 229 -37.84 3.84 -17.86
C LEU A 229 -38.48 3.30 -19.15
N ASP A 230 -39.80 3.10 -19.15
CA ASP A 230 -40.53 2.58 -20.31
C ASP A 230 -40.51 3.53 -21.52
N LYS A 231 -40.15 4.80 -21.32
CA LYS A 231 -39.90 5.78 -22.40
C LYS A 231 -38.56 5.54 -23.11
N GLY A 232 -37.70 4.67 -22.58
CA GLY A 232 -36.35 4.41 -23.07
C GLY A 232 -35.27 5.18 -22.31
N LEU A 233 -34.00 4.88 -22.60
CA LEU A 233 -32.83 5.49 -21.96
C LEU A 233 -32.08 6.41 -22.92
N SER A 234 -31.56 7.53 -22.41
CA SER A 234 -30.73 8.43 -23.22
C SER A 234 -29.34 7.84 -23.48
N PHE A 235 -28.63 8.38 -24.49
CA PHE A 235 -27.24 8.00 -24.78
C PHE A 235 -26.31 8.14 -23.54
N LYS A 236 -26.49 9.24 -22.77
CA LYS A 236 -25.74 9.48 -21.53
C LYS A 236 -26.04 8.40 -20.49
N ASP A 237 -27.31 8.01 -20.32
CA ASP A 237 -27.72 6.97 -19.38
C ASP A 237 -27.08 5.62 -19.73
N ILE A 238 -27.13 5.21 -21.01
CA ILE A 238 -26.56 3.94 -21.49
C ILE A 238 -25.06 3.89 -21.26
N ARG A 239 -24.34 4.99 -21.54
CA ARG A 239 -22.89 5.08 -21.31
C ARG A 239 -22.54 4.98 -19.83
N ASN A 240 -23.29 5.68 -18.97
CA ASN A 240 -23.10 5.63 -17.52
C ASN A 240 -23.37 4.23 -16.96
N LEU A 241 -24.46 3.59 -17.39
CA LEU A 241 -24.81 2.24 -16.98
C LEU A 241 -23.77 1.21 -17.46
N SER A 242 -23.31 1.32 -18.70
CA SER A 242 -22.25 0.45 -19.25
C SER A 242 -20.98 0.51 -18.41
N TYR A 243 -20.58 1.70 -17.96
CA TYR A 243 -19.43 1.85 -17.06
C TYR A 243 -19.68 1.26 -15.67
N ARG A 244 -20.84 1.52 -15.07
CA ARG A 244 -21.16 1.14 -13.68
C ARG A 244 -21.47 -0.33 -13.50
N LEU A 245 -22.12 -0.96 -14.49
CA LEU A 245 -22.56 -2.36 -14.42
C LEU A 245 -21.49 -3.35 -14.90
N LYS A 246 -20.42 -2.88 -15.54
CA LYS A 246 -19.35 -3.73 -16.07
C LYS A 246 -18.74 -4.60 -14.99
N GLY A 247 -18.64 -5.91 -15.26
CA GLY A 247 -18.07 -6.91 -14.36
C GLY A 247 -19.04 -7.45 -13.30
N ILE A 248 -20.25 -6.89 -13.18
CA ILE A 248 -21.28 -7.42 -12.28
C ILE A 248 -21.83 -8.73 -12.85
N LYS A 249 -22.09 -9.70 -11.97
CA LYS A 249 -22.66 -11.00 -12.30
C LYS A 249 -24.16 -11.03 -12.10
N PHE A 250 -24.86 -11.75 -12.96
CA PHE A 250 -26.30 -11.93 -12.89
C PHE A 250 -26.69 -13.36 -13.24
N LEU A 251 -27.92 -13.74 -12.85
CA LEU A 251 -28.62 -14.93 -13.26
C LEU A 251 -29.76 -14.54 -14.20
N THR A 252 -29.99 -15.32 -15.23
CA THR A 252 -31.23 -15.26 -16.01
C THR A 252 -32.38 -15.83 -15.18
N ASP A 253 -33.56 -15.23 -15.26
CA ASP A 253 -34.76 -15.66 -14.53
C ASP A 253 -35.38 -16.97 -15.07
N TYR A 254 -35.25 -17.25 -16.37
CA TYR A 254 -35.86 -18.42 -17.02
C TYR A 254 -35.04 -19.72 -16.94
N ASN A 255 -33.71 -19.66 -16.84
CA ASN A 255 -32.87 -20.87 -16.77
C ASN A 255 -31.77 -20.82 -15.69
N MET A 256 -31.76 -19.77 -14.86
CA MET A 256 -30.87 -19.63 -13.71
C MET A 256 -29.38 -19.78 -14.07
N ARG A 257 -28.99 -19.42 -15.30
CA ARG A 257 -27.59 -19.46 -15.74
C ARG A 257 -26.88 -18.17 -15.39
N LYS A 258 -25.63 -18.31 -14.96
CA LYS A 258 -24.78 -17.20 -14.49
C LYS A 258 -23.96 -16.58 -15.61
N TYR A 259 -24.00 -15.25 -15.69
CA TYR A 259 -23.24 -14.46 -16.66
C TYR A 259 -22.55 -13.27 -15.99
N THR A 260 -21.72 -12.55 -16.75
CA THR A 260 -21.02 -11.34 -16.31
C THR A 260 -21.22 -10.24 -17.35
N ILE A 261 -21.66 -9.07 -16.91
CA ILE A 261 -21.98 -7.92 -17.76
C ILE A 261 -20.69 -7.33 -18.33
N GLU A 262 -20.64 -7.13 -19.64
CA GLU A 262 -19.55 -6.40 -20.31
C GLU A 262 -19.92 -4.94 -20.55
N SER A 263 -21.15 -4.68 -21.03
CA SER A 263 -21.71 -3.36 -21.31
C SER A 263 -23.23 -3.41 -21.44
N ILE A 264 -23.86 -2.27 -21.75
CA ILE A 264 -25.26 -2.14 -22.16
C ILE A 264 -25.29 -1.79 -23.66
N SER A 265 -26.25 -2.32 -24.43
CA SER A 265 -26.40 -2.02 -25.86
C SER A 265 -26.85 -0.58 -26.07
N MET A 266 -26.46 0.00 -27.21
CA MET A 266 -26.96 1.33 -27.62
C MET A 266 -28.40 1.28 -28.12
N GLU A 267 -28.77 0.18 -28.77
CA GLU A 267 -30.11 -0.05 -29.32
C GLU A 267 -31.02 -0.73 -28.29
N SER A 268 -32.33 -0.50 -28.43
CA SER A 268 -33.36 -1.16 -27.63
C SER A 268 -33.48 -2.65 -27.96
N SER A 269 -34.12 -3.44 -27.09
CA SER A 269 -34.40 -4.85 -27.35
C SER A 269 -35.29 -5.05 -28.60
N ASN A 270 -36.08 -4.03 -28.96
CA ASN A 270 -36.95 -4.03 -30.14
C ASN A 270 -36.18 -3.81 -31.45
N ASP A 271 -35.11 -2.99 -31.40
CA ASP A 271 -34.36 -2.59 -32.60
C ASP A 271 -33.10 -3.43 -32.80
N LEU A 272 -32.50 -3.92 -31.70
CA LEU A 272 -31.27 -4.71 -31.71
C LEU A 272 -31.51 -6.07 -32.38
N LYS A 273 -30.90 -6.28 -33.54
CA LYS A 273 -31.00 -7.52 -34.32
C LYS A 273 -29.79 -8.42 -34.10
N PHE A 274 -30.03 -9.72 -34.06
CA PHE A 274 -28.98 -10.74 -34.05
C PHE A 274 -29.36 -11.91 -34.95
N GLU A 275 -28.38 -12.75 -35.27
CA GLU A 275 -28.56 -13.95 -36.06
C GLU A 275 -28.74 -15.15 -35.12
N ASN A 276 -29.85 -15.88 -35.26
CA ASN A 276 -30.11 -17.08 -34.48
C ASN A 276 -29.30 -18.28 -35.00
N GLU A 277 -29.46 -19.45 -34.36
CA GLU A 277 -28.72 -20.67 -34.75
C GLU A 277 -29.11 -21.22 -36.12
N GLU A 278 -30.21 -20.73 -36.71
CA GLU A 278 -30.73 -21.09 -38.04
C GLU A 278 -30.35 -20.05 -39.12
N GLY A 279 -29.55 -19.03 -38.80
CA GLY A 279 -29.14 -17.98 -39.74
C GLY A 279 -30.18 -16.87 -39.98
N LYS A 280 -31.31 -16.89 -39.27
CA LYS A 280 -32.38 -15.89 -39.38
C LYS A 280 -32.04 -14.65 -38.56
N LYS A 281 -32.09 -13.47 -39.18
CA LYS A 281 -31.97 -12.18 -38.51
C LYS A 281 -33.29 -11.78 -37.86
N LEU A 282 -33.29 -11.61 -36.55
CA LEU A 282 -34.46 -11.26 -35.75
C LEU A 282 -34.07 -10.31 -34.62
N SER A 283 -35.01 -9.47 -34.19
CA SER A 283 -34.80 -8.61 -33.02
C SER A 283 -34.77 -9.46 -31.75
N VAL A 284 -34.15 -8.94 -30.68
CA VAL A 284 -34.21 -9.61 -29.37
C VAL A 284 -35.66 -9.75 -28.89
N SER A 285 -36.49 -8.72 -29.08
CA SER A 285 -37.92 -8.74 -28.75
C SER A 285 -38.68 -9.85 -29.50
N ASP A 286 -38.46 -9.99 -30.81
CA ASP A 286 -39.14 -11.01 -31.61
C ASP A 286 -38.69 -12.42 -31.25
N TYR A 287 -37.42 -12.60 -30.89
CA TYR A 287 -36.92 -13.89 -30.37
C TYR A 287 -37.69 -14.33 -29.13
N PHE A 288 -37.79 -13.45 -28.13
CA PHE A 288 -38.46 -13.74 -26.87
C PHE A 288 -39.97 -13.93 -27.03
N ARG A 289 -40.59 -13.22 -27.98
CA ARG A 289 -41.99 -13.46 -28.38
C ARG A 289 -42.17 -14.86 -28.99
N ALA A 290 -41.28 -15.26 -29.91
CA ALA A 290 -41.32 -16.58 -30.54
C ALA A 290 -41.01 -17.72 -29.57
N SER A 291 -40.21 -17.49 -28.52
CA SER A 291 -39.90 -18.48 -27.48
C SER A 291 -41.00 -18.63 -26.41
N GLY A 292 -42.13 -17.93 -26.54
CA GLY A 292 -43.26 -18.00 -25.59
C GLY A 292 -43.12 -17.13 -24.34
N THR A 293 -42.16 -16.20 -24.30
CA THR A 293 -41.89 -15.32 -23.16
C THR A 293 -41.78 -13.86 -23.62
N PRO A 294 -42.90 -13.22 -24.03
CA PRO A 294 -42.86 -11.85 -24.56
C PRO A 294 -42.36 -10.85 -23.52
N LEU A 295 -41.53 -9.91 -23.99
CA LEU A 295 -40.93 -8.85 -23.18
C LEU A 295 -41.97 -7.80 -22.76
N SER A 296 -41.96 -7.39 -21.49
CA SER A 296 -42.83 -6.31 -21.00
C SER A 296 -42.21 -4.93 -21.28
N HIS A 297 -40.88 -4.86 -21.38
CA HIS A 297 -40.14 -3.60 -21.53
C HIS A 297 -39.23 -3.56 -22.78
N PRO A 298 -39.77 -3.77 -24.00
CA PRO A 298 -38.95 -3.95 -25.21
C PRO A 298 -38.18 -2.69 -25.64
N LYS A 299 -38.56 -1.51 -25.15
CA LYS A 299 -37.88 -0.22 -25.42
C LYS A 299 -36.57 -0.05 -24.63
N LEU A 300 -36.32 -0.89 -23.64
CA LEU A 300 -35.06 -0.87 -22.90
C LEU A 300 -33.94 -1.59 -23.67
N PRO A 301 -32.68 -1.14 -23.52
CA PRO A 301 -31.53 -1.81 -24.12
C PRO A 301 -31.27 -3.17 -23.46
N CYS A 302 -30.37 -3.93 -24.08
CA CYS A 302 -29.92 -5.24 -23.63
C CYS A 302 -28.62 -5.14 -22.83
N VAL A 303 -28.48 -6.03 -21.85
CA VAL A 303 -27.21 -6.39 -21.23
C VAL A 303 -26.38 -7.18 -22.25
N VAL A 304 -25.13 -6.75 -22.46
CA VAL A 304 -24.19 -7.38 -23.38
C VAL A 304 -23.23 -8.27 -22.60
N VAL A 305 -23.08 -9.52 -23.04
CA VAL A 305 -22.13 -10.49 -22.47
C VAL A 305 -21.23 -11.01 -23.58
N VAL A 306 -19.91 -10.99 -23.34
CA VAL A 306 -18.93 -11.49 -24.31
C VAL A 306 -18.33 -12.80 -23.82
N LYS A 307 -18.56 -13.90 -24.55
CA LYS A 307 -17.93 -15.20 -24.29
C LYS A 307 -16.76 -15.43 -25.25
N LYS A 308 -15.65 -15.95 -24.72
CA LYS A 308 -14.50 -16.42 -25.52
C LYS A 308 -14.62 -17.95 -25.65
N SER A 309 -14.79 -18.46 -26.86
CA SER A 309 -14.80 -19.91 -27.14
C SER A 309 -14.02 -20.18 -28.41
N LYS A 310 -13.08 -21.14 -28.38
CA LYS A 310 -12.26 -21.58 -29.53
C LYS A 310 -11.68 -20.43 -30.39
N GLY A 311 -11.17 -19.37 -29.78
CA GLY A 311 -10.55 -18.24 -30.49
C GLY A 311 -11.54 -17.18 -31.02
N ALA A 312 -12.84 -17.46 -31.08
CA ALA A 312 -13.87 -16.50 -31.50
C ALA A 312 -14.55 -15.81 -30.30
N ARG A 313 -14.96 -14.55 -30.49
CA ARG A 313 -15.78 -13.78 -29.52
C ARG A 313 -17.26 -13.94 -29.89
N ARG A 314 -18.03 -14.64 -29.06
CA ARG A 314 -19.50 -14.69 -29.19
C ARG A 314 -20.10 -13.63 -28.28
N VAL A 315 -20.87 -12.71 -28.86
CA VAL A 315 -21.63 -11.69 -28.12
C VAL A 315 -23.03 -12.23 -27.87
N LEU A 316 -23.53 -12.05 -26.65
CA LEU A 316 -24.87 -12.45 -26.23
C LEU A 316 -25.60 -11.21 -25.71
N TYR A 317 -26.88 -11.11 -26.03
CA TYR A 317 -27.75 -10.01 -25.62
C TYR A 317 -28.86 -10.54 -24.73
N PHE A 318 -29.04 -9.91 -23.57
CA PHE A 318 -30.09 -10.26 -22.61
C PHE A 318 -30.92 -9.01 -22.31
N PRO A 319 -32.25 -9.03 -22.50
CA PRO A 319 -33.11 -7.95 -22.04
C PRO A 319 -32.88 -7.63 -20.56
N ILE A 320 -32.98 -6.36 -20.17
CA ILE A 320 -32.74 -5.94 -18.77
C ILE A 320 -33.70 -6.67 -17.81
N GLU A 321 -34.96 -6.87 -18.20
CA GLU A 321 -36.00 -7.48 -17.34
C GLU A 321 -35.75 -8.95 -17.00
N VAL A 322 -34.95 -9.68 -17.81
CA VAL A 322 -34.61 -11.09 -17.55
C VAL A 322 -33.33 -11.26 -16.73
N CYS A 323 -32.67 -10.16 -16.35
CA CYS A 323 -31.38 -10.17 -15.68
C CYS A 323 -31.53 -9.95 -14.17
N LYS A 324 -31.24 -10.97 -13.35
CA LYS A 324 -31.25 -10.88 -11.88
C LYS A 324 -29.84 -10.78 -11.31
N ILE A 325 -29.44 -9.60 -10.84
CA ILE A 325 -28.13 -9.39 -10.20
C ILE A 325 -28.02 -10.24 -8.93
N ILE A 326 -26.90 -10.98 -8.80
CA ILE A 326 -26.68 -11.86 -7.65
C ILE A 326 -26.23 -11.08 -6.40
N PRO A 327 -26.67 -11.47 -5.19
CA PRO A 327 -26.27 -10.83 -3.93
C PRO A 327 -24.79 -11.07 -3.59
N GLY A 328 -24.27 -10.29 -2.64
CA GLY A 328 -22.93 -10.48 -2.07
C GLY A 328 -21.76 -10.00 -2.95
N GLN A 329 -22.05 -9.26 -4.03
CA GLN A 329 -21.02 -8.69 -4.90
C GLN A 329 -20.50 -7.37 -4.32
N ARG A 330 -19.29 -7.39 -3.77
CA ARG A 330 -18.69 -6.23 -3.10
C ARG A 330 -18.43 -5.08 -4.09
N PHE A 331 -18.84 -3.87 -3.72
CA PHE A 331 -18.38 -2.64 -4.35
C PHE A 331 -17.17 -2.14 -3.57
N ILE A 332 -16.04 -1.89 -4.23
CA ILE A 332 -14.79 -1.50 -3.59
C ILE A 332 -14.95 -0.06 -3.06
N ALA A 333 -14.86 0.13 -1.74
CA ALA A 333 -15.11 1.42 -1.11
C ALA A 333 -14.12 2.52 -1.56
N GLU A 334 -12.90 2.14 -1.91
CA GLU A 334 -11.89 3.04 -2.47
C GLU A 334 -12.32 3.62 -3.84
N ASP A 335 -13.18 2.92 -4.58
CA ASP A 335 -13.72 3.34 -5.87
C ASP A 335 -14.93 4.28 -5.74
N LEU A 336 -15.42 4.56 -4.52
CA LEU A 336 -16.48 5.54 -4.32
C LEU A 336 -16.03 6.92 -4.77
N SER A 337 -16.86 7.58 -5.57
CA SER A 337 -16.69 8.98 -5.95
C SER A 337 -16.77 9.91 -4.73
N GLY A 338 -16.26 11.14 -4.83
CA GLY A 338 -16.29 12.11 -3.73
C GLY A 338 -17.71 12.43 -3.23
N SER A 339 -18.70 12.45 -4.14
CA SER A 339 -20.11 12.62 -3.80
C SER A 339 -20.68 11.39 -3.08
N GLN A 340 -20.40 10.18 -3.57
CA GLN A 340 -20.80 8.93 -2.90
C GLN A 340 -20.18 8.81 -1.51
N ARG A 341 -18.89 9.15 -1.32
CA ARG A 341 -18.25 9.15 0.00
C ARG A 341 -18.92 10.15 0.95
N SER A 342 -19.23 11.35 0.45
CA SER A 342 -19.89 12.38 1.26
C SER A 342 -21.30 11.94 1.69
N GLU A 343 -22.03 11.29 0.79
CA GLU A 343 -23.32 10.70 1.10
C GLU A 343 -23.20 9.52 2.08
N MET A 344 -22.25 8.61 1.86
CA MET A 344 -21.97 7.50 2.77
C MET A 344 -21.67 8.03 4.18
N ILE A 345 -20.83 9.06 4.32
CA ILE A 345 -20.56 9.69 5.62
C ILE A 345 -21.85 10.24 6.23
N ARG A 346 -22.68 10.93 5.45
CA ARG A 346 -23.96 11.49 5.94
C ARG A 346 -24.89 10.41 6.47
N VAL A 347 -25.05 9.32 5.72
CA VAL A 347 -25.96 8.21 6.06
C VAL A 347 -25.44 7.37 7.23
N THR A 348 -24.13 7.14 7.29
CA THR A 348 -23.49 6.31 8.35
C THR A 348 -23.18 7.08 9.64
N SER A 349 -23.43 8.39 9.68
CA SER A 349 -23.17 9.22 10.86
C SER A 349 -24.22 8.99 11.94
N THR A 350 -23.92 8.11 12.89
CA THR A 350 -24.81 7.78 14.01
C THR A 350 -24.41 8.52 15.29
N ASP A 351 -25.37 9.15 15.96
CA ASP A 351 -25.14 9.80 17.26
C ASP A 351 -24.66 8.79 18.32
N PRO A 352 -24.00 9.26 19.41
CA PRO A 352 -23.39 8.39 20.41
C PRO A 352 -24.37 7.41 21.05
N LYS A 353 -25.58 7.84 21.38
CA LYS A 353 -26.59 7.01 22.04
C LYS A 353 -27.00 5.87 21.12
N THR A 354 -27.45 6.19 19.90
CA THR A 354 -27.87 5.19 18.92
C THR A 354 -26.73 4.23 18.54
N ARG A 355 -25.47 4.71 18.47
CA ARG A 355 -24.32 3.85 18.19
C ARG A 355 -24.11 2.82 19.30
N PHE A 356 -24.15 3.23 20.57
CA PHE A 356 -23.96 2.32 21.69
C PHE A 356 -25.13 1.34 21.84
N GLU A 357 -26.37 1.77 21.58
CA GLU A 357 -27.53 0.87 21.52
C GLU A 357 -27.36 -0.20 20.42
N ASN A 358 -26.86 0.19 19.24
CA ASN A 358 -26.56 -0.76 18.16
C ASN A 358 -25.43 -1.74 18.55
N ILE A 359 -24.39 -1.27 19.24
CA ILE A 359 -23.30 -2.11 19.74
C ILE A 359 -23.84 -3.14 20.74
N GLU A 360 -24.61 -2.70 21.73
CA GLU A 360 -25.22 -3.59 22.73
C GLU A 360 -26.20 -4.59 22.08
N ARG A 361 -26.96 -4.16 21.06
CA ARG A 361 -27.80 -5.06 20.26
C ARG A 361 -26.97 -6.13 19.56
N SER A 362 -25.84 -5.76 18.94
CA SER A 362 -24.97 -6.71 18.25
C SER A 362 -24.35 -7.75 19.17
N LEU A 363 -24.04 -7.37 20.41
CA LEU A 363 -23.54 -8.28 21.43
C LEU A 363 -24.58 -9.37 21.75
N ARG A 364 -25.87 -9.02 21.79
CA ARG A 364 -26.98 -9.96 22.05
C ARG A 364 -27.38 -10.79 20.83
N GLU A 365 -27.45 -10.19 19.64
CA GLU A 365 -28.11 -10.80 18.47
C GLU A 365 -27.15 -11.35 17.39
N ILE A 366 -25.88 -10.93 17.41
CA ILE A 366 -24.91 -11.26 16.36
C ILE A 366 -23.76 -12.06 16.94
N PHE A 367 -23.09 -11.52 17.95
CA PHE A 367 -21.92 -12.17 18.54
C PHE A 367 -22.30 -13.18 19.63
N ASP A 368 -23.34 -12.86 20.41
CA ASP A 368 -24.00 -13.75 21.38
C ASP A 368 -22.98 -14.56 22.19
N HIS A 369 -22.11 -13.84 22.90
CA HIS A 369 -20.97 -14.44 23.60
C HIS A 369 -21.40 -15.47 24.65
N GLY A 370 -22.55 -15.26 25.30
CA GLY A 370 -23.06 -16.13 26.36
C GLY A 370 -23.40 -17.55 25.88
N SER A 371 -23.85 -17.71 24.63
CA SER A 371 -24.15 -19.02 24.04
C SER A 371 -23.10 -19.46 23.01
N ASN A 372 -21.94 -18.80 22.96
CA ASN A 372 -20.92 -19.08 21.94
C ASN A 372 -20.08 -20.31 22.30
N GLU A 373 -20.36 -21.43 21.63
CA GLU A 373 -19.67 -22.71 21.82
C GLU A 373 -18.16 -22.63 21.53
N TYR A 374 -17.74 -21.78 20.58
CA TYR A 374 -16.32 -21.58 20.25
C TYR A 374 -15.59 -20.84 21.37
N LEU A 375 -16.24 -19.91 22.07
CA LEU A 375 -15.64 -19.26 23.24
C LEU A 375 -15.59 -20.22 24.42
N SER A 376 -16.67 -20.98 24.62
CA SER A 376 -16.77 -21.98 25.68
C SER A 376 -15.72 -23.08 25.53
N SER A 377 -15.37 -23.50 24.30
CA SER A 377 -14.38 -24.54 24.06
C SER A 377 -12.98 -24.16 24.54
N ILE A 378 -12.61 -22.88 24.46
CA ILE A 378 -11.34 -22.35 25.00
C ILE A 378 -11.45 -21.82 26.43
N GLY A 379 -12.60 -22.02 27.08
CA GLY A 379 -12.85 -21.55 28.45
C GLY A 379 -12.97 -20.03 28.58
N LEU A 380 -13.22 -19.30 27.49
CA LEU A 380 -13.37 -17.84 27.49
C LEU A 380 -14.82 -17.47 27.82
N LYS A 381 -15.02 -16.67 28.87
CA LYS A 381 -16.31 -16.06 29.23
C LYS A 381 -16.15 -14.55 29.35
N SER A 382 -16.99 -13.81 28.63
CA SER A 382 -17.06 -12.34 28.69
C SER A 382 -18.28 -11.85 29.46
N ASP A 383 -18.20 -10.61 29.93
CA ASP A 383 -19.32 -9.88 30.52
C ASP A 383 -20.38 -9.56 29.44
N PRO A 384 -21.69 -9.73 29.72
CA PRO A 384 -22.75 -9.34 28.79
C PRO A 384 -22.95 -7.81 28.67
N LYS A 385 -22.26 -7.00 29.48
CA LYS A 385 -22.39 -5.54 29.49
C LYS A 385 -21.11 -4.84 29.04
N LEU A 386 -21.30 -3.66 28.46
CA LEU A 386 -20.20 -2.76 28.14
C LEU A 386 -19.60 -2.19 29.43
N VAL A 387 -18.28 -1.97 29.40
CA VAL A 387 -17.50 -1.49 30.54
C VAL A 387 -17.74 0.00 30.76
N GLU A 388 -17.94 0.38 32.02
CA GLU A 388 -17.92 1.76 32.49
C GLU A 388 -16.63 2.01 33.27
N ILE A 389 -15.94 3.10 32.96
CA ILE A 389 -14.66 3.47 33.58
C ILE A 389 -14.71 4.90 34.09
N ILE A 390 -13.89 5.17 35.11
CA ILE A 390 -13.59 6.54 35.54
C ILE A 390 -12.54 7.09 34.58
N SER A 391 -12.84 8.24 33.99
CA SER A 391 -12.00 9.01 33.08
C SER A 391 -11.81 10.41 33.66
N ARG A 392 -11.04 11.26 32.97
CA ARG A 392 -10.74 12.63 33.39
C ARG A 392 -10.93 13.60 32.25
N ILE A 393 -11.29 14.83 32.55
CA ILE A 393 -11.40 15.93 31.60
C ILE A 393 -10.39 16.98 32.00
N ILE A 394 -9.38 17.21 31.16
CA ILE A 394 -8.41 18.27 31.37
C ILE A 394 -8.85 19.57 30.69
N ASP A 395 -8.51 20.71 31.29
CA ASP A 395 -8.85 22.01 30.74
C ASP A 395 -8.04 22.34 29.49
N GLY A 396 -8.63 23.10 28.57
CA GLY A 396 -7.93 23.68 27.42
C GLY A 396 -6.94 24.77 27.84
N PRO A 397 -6.01 25.16 26.96
CA PRO A 397 -5.07 26.24 27.25
C PRO A 397 -5.73 27.62 27.12
N GLY A 398 -5.17 28.62 27.80
CA GLY A 398 -5.37 30.01 27.43
C GLY A 398 -4.79 30.33 26.04
N MET A 399 -5.53 31.08 25.24
CA MET A 399 -5.13 31.55 23.90
C MET A 399 -4.87 33.05 23.92
N VAL A 400 -4.09 33.52 22.95
CA VAL A 400 -3.75 34.94 22.76
C VAL A 400 -3.92 35.33 21.30
N ALA A 401 -4.57 36.47 21.07
CA ALA A 401 -4.69 37.12 19.76
C ALA A 401 -4.70 38.65 19.88
N SER A 402 -4.93 39.37 18.79
CA SER A 402 -5.08 40.83 18.82
C SER A 402 -6.54 41.20 19.12
N GLY A 403 -6.74 42.13 20.05
CA GLY A 403 -8.00 42.77 20.37
C GLY A 403 -8.43 43.77 19.29
N VAL A 404 -9.67 44.25 19.39
CA VAL A 404 -10.23 45.20 18.41
C VAL A 404 -9.43 46.52 18.40
N ASP A 405 -8.93 46.91 19.57
CA ASP A 405 -8.07 48.07 19.84
C ASP A 405 -6.59 47.86 19.42
N GLY A 406 -6.24 46.67 18.92
CA GLY A 406 -4.89 46.31 18.50
C GLY A 406 -3.98 45.84 19.64
N LYS A 407 -4.44 45.83 20.90
CA LYS A 407 -3.69 45.29 22.04
C LYS A 407 -3.82 43.77 22.14
N GLU A 408 -2.97 43.13 22.93
CA GLU A 408 -3.04 41.69 23.15
C GLU A 408 -4.29 41.32 23.97
N ALA A 409 -5.07 40.35 23.48
CA ALA A 409 -6.29 39.87 24.12
C ALA A 409 -6.17 38.40 24.49
N LYS A 410 -6.38 38.10 25.78
CA LYS A 410 -6.45 36.72 26.30
C LYS A 410 -7.83 36.14 26.03
N ILE A 411 -7.86 34.94 25.48
CA ILE A 411 -9.07 34.22 25.07
C ILE A 411 -9.07 32.86 25.79
N ILE A 412 -10.20 32.49 26.39
CA ILE A 412 -10.37 31.17 27.02
C ILE A 412 -11.31 30.35 26.13
N PRO A 413 -10.81 29.29 25.46
CA PRO A 413 -11.66 28.42 24.66
C PRO A 413 -12.77 27.78 25.50
N LYS A 414 -14.00 27.81 24.98
CA LYS A 414 -15.15 27.11 25.60
C LYS A 414 -15.45 25.87 24.79
N LEU A 415 -15.42 24.71 25.44
CA LEU A 415 -15.58 23.40 24.77
C LEU A 415 -14.66 23.25 23.55
N GLY A 416 -13.44 23.79 23.64
CA GLY A 416 -12.43 23.72 22.58
C GLY A 416 -12.67 24.64 21.38
N VAL A 417 -13.67 25.53 21.44
CA VAL A 417 -13.96 26.53 20.40
C VAL A 417 -13.63 27.92 20.93
N TRP A 418 -13.06 28.77 20.08
CA TRP A 418 -12.87 30.18 20.34
C TRP A 418 -13.09 30.99 19.06
N GLU A 419 -13.05 32.32 19.17
CA GLU A 419 -13.15 33.21 18.03
C GLU A 419 -12.01 34.21 18.06
N VAL A 420 -11.35 34.40 16.92
CA VAL A 420 -10.29 35.40 16.77
C VAL A 420 -10.86 36.60 16.03
N ALA A 421 -11.04 37.71 16.73
CA ALA A 421 -11.52 38.97 16.14
C ALA A 421 -10.51 39.54 15.13
N LYS A 422 -9.28 39.79 15.59
CA LYS A 422 -8.12 40.15 14.75
C LYS A 422 -6.96 39.19 15.02
N PHE A 423 -6.21 38.87 13.97
CA PHE A 423 -5.07 37.97 14.11
C PHE A 423 -3.96 38.59 14.96
N LYS A 424 -3.26 37.75 15.76
CA LYS A 424 -2.07 38.14 16.56
C LYS A 424 -1.06 38.90 15.70
N LYS A 425 -0.84 38.43 14.47
CA LYS A 425 -0.02 39.09 13.45
C LYS A 425 -0.68 38.92 12.08
N GLY A 426 -1.28 40.00 11.57
CA GLY A 426 -1.77 40.08 10.21
C GLY A 426 -0.64 40.18 9.19
N ALA A 427 -0.72 39.42 8.11
CA ALA A 427 0.20 39.54 6.98
C ALA A 427 -0.07 40.80 6.13
N SER A 428 0.86 41.13 5.23
CA SER A 428 0.64 42.17 4.21
C SER A 428 0.50 41.54 2.83
N LEU A 429 -0.53 41.98 2.09
CA LEU A 429 -0.83 41.54 0.73
C LEU A 429 -0.77 42.75 -0.21
N HIS A 430 0.33 42.87 -0.94
CA HIS A 430 0.62 43.98 -1.84
C HIS A 430 0.69 43.58 -3.31
N ASN A 431 1.02 42.33 -3.64
CA ASN A 431 1.10 41.86 -5.03
C ASN A 431 0.39 40.50 -5.20
N TRP A 432 -0.74 40.50 -5.90
CA TRP A 432 -1.58 39.33 -6.12
C TRP A 432 -2.49 39.49 -7.35
N SER A 433 -2.98 38.36 -7.87
CA SER A 433 -3.89 38.31 -9.02
C SER A 433 -5.00 37.26 -8.84
N VAL A 434 -6.01 37.33 -9.71
CA VAL A 434 -7.15 36.42 -9.74
C VAL A 434 -7.22 35.73 -11.10
N VAL A 435 -7.35 34.41 -11.09
CA VAL A 435 -7.56 33.58 -12.28
C VAL A 435 -8.90 32.84 -12.15
N VAL A 436 -9.77 33.01 -13.13
CA VAL A 436 -11.11 32.43 -13.15
C VAL A 436 -11.16 31.27 -14.13
N PHE A 437 -11.52 30.09 -13.62
CA PHE A 437 -11.72 28.86 -14.34
C PHE A 437 -13.21 28.53 -14.41
N ASP A 438 -13.94 29.43 -15.05
CA ASP A 438 -15.37 29.29 -15.33
C ASP A 438 -15.69 30.05 -16.61
N ASP A 439 -16.87 29.80 -17.14
CA ASP A 439 -17.40 30.49 -18.31
C ASP A 439 -17.66 31.97 -17.98
N PRO A 440 -17.08 32.94 -18.70
CA PRO A 440 -17.32 34.36 -18.47
C PRO A 440 -18.79 34.79 -18.66
N GLU A 441 -19.59 34.00 -19.38
CA GLU A 441 -21.03 34.24 -19.50
C GLU A 441 -21.79 33.82 -18.23
N LYS A 442 -21.31 32.79 -17.52
CA LYS A 442 -21.91 32.32 -16.25
C LYS A 442 -21.43 33.10 -15.04
N LEU A 443 -20.13 33.33 -14.97
CA LEU A 443 -19.49 34.09 -13.90
C LEU A 443 -18.84 35.34 -14.48
N THR A 444 -19.67 36.39 -14.62
CA THR A 444 -19.27 37.65 -15.25
C THR A 444 -18.16 38.38 -14.48
N ARG A 445 -17.40 39.23 -15.18
CA ARG A 445 -16.35 40.06 -14.57
C ARG A 445 -16.86 40.93 -13.43
N SER A 446 -18.10 41.43 -13.53
CA SER A 446 -18.72 42.24 -12.47
C SER A 446 -18.93 41.43 -11.20
N HIS A 447 -19.53 40.23 -11.32
CA HIS A 447 -19.75 39.36 -10.16
C HIS A 447 -18.43 38.98 -9.47
N VAL A 448 -17.37 38.71 -10.25
CA VAL A 448 -16.05 38.42 -9.68
C VAL A 448 -15.50 39.64 -8.96
N LYS A 449 -15.61 40.84 -9.53
CA LYS A 449 -15.13 42.07 -8.90
C LYS A 449 -15.83 42.31 -7.54
N ASP A 450 -17.15 42.19 -7.50
CA ASP A 450 -17.93 42.35 -6.26
C ASP A 450 -17.54 41.30 -5.21
N ALA A 451 -17.29 40.06 -5.64
CA ALA A 451 -16.83 38.99 -4.76
C ALA A 451 -15.44 39.27 -4.18
N ILE A 452 -14.54 39.88 -4.96
CA ILE A 452 -13.19 40.26 -4.53
C ILE A 452 -13.21 41.46 -3.58
N GLU A 453 -14.08 42.43 -3.79
CA GLU A 453 -14.25 43.56 -2.86
C GLU A 453 -14.67 43.06 -1.47
N LYS A 454 -15.69 42.19 -1.39
CA LYS A 454 -16.10 41.51 -0.14
C LYS A 454 -14.98 40.66 0.47
N PHE A 455 -14.16 40.01 -0.36
CA PHE A 455 -13.02 39.24 0.12
C PHE A 455 -11.97 40.14 0.79
N ILE A 456 -11.68 41.30 0.20
CA ILE A 456 -10.75 42.31 0.76
C ILE A 456 -11.27 42.89 2.07
N GLU A 457 -12.57 43.13 2.19
CA GLU A 457 -13.21 43.57 3.43
C GLU A 457 -12.92 42.57 4.57
N VAL A 458 -13.21 41.29 4.35
CA VAL A 458 -12.97 40.23 5.35
C VAL A 458 -11.48 40.09 5.70
N LEU A 459 -10.56 40.24 4.72
CA LEU A 459 -9.12 40.26 4.98
C LEU A 459 -8.74 41.40 5.93
N THR A 460 -9.26 42.60 5.66
CA THR A 460 -8.96 43.83 6.41
C THR A 460 -9.55 43.76 7.82
N GLU A 461 -10.78 43.27 7.97
CA GLU A 461 -11.44 43.02 9.26
C GLU A 461 -10.60 42.12 10.18
N LYS A 462 -10.01 41.06 9.62
CA LYS A 462 -9.14 40.13 10.35
C LYS A 462 -7.72 40.67 10.59
N GLY A 463 -7.40 41.87 10.11
CA GLY A 463 -6.14 42.55 10.35
C GLY A 463 -5.06 42.31 9.29
N ILE A 464 -5.38 41.72 8.12
CA ILE A 464 -4.43 41.61 7.01
C ILE A 464 -4.37 42.95 6.26
N ASN A 465 -3.16 43.48 6.07
CA ASN A 465 -2.95 44.75 5.37
C ASN A 465 -2.93 44.55 3.84
N VAL A 466 -4.04 44.85 3.18
CA VAL A 466 -4.17 44.75 1.71
C VAL A 466 -3.92 46.11 1.05
N THR A 467 -2.75 46.29 0.44
CA THR A 467 -2.40 47.57 -0.21
C THR A 467 -2.89 47.63 -1.66
N ASN A 468 -2.83 46.52 -2.39
CA ASN A 468 -3.41 46.43 -3.74
C ASN A 468 -4.85 45.94 -3.66
N LYS A 469 -5.80 46.88 -3.72
CA LYS A 469 -7.25 46.59 -3.70
C LYS A 469 -7.86 46.29 -5.07
N LYS A 470 -7.06 46.38 -6.16
CA LYS A 470 -7.51 46.15 -7.54
C LYS A 470 -6.60 45.14 -8.23
N PRO A 471 -6.62 43.85 -7.80
CA PRO A 471 -5.80 42.82 -8.43
C PRO A 471 -6.22 42.60 -9.90
N ALA A 472 -5.28 42.18 -10.74
CA ALA A 472 -5.59 41.81 -12.11
C ALA A 472 -6.47 40.56 -12.15
N ILE A 473 -7.55 40.58 -12.94
CA ILE A 473 -8.50 39.46 -13.11
C ILE A 473 -8.37 38.92 -14.54
N SER A 474 -8.04 37.63 -14.65
CA SER A 474 -7.88 36.91 -15.92
C SER A 474 -8.79 35.68 -15.95
N TYR A 475 -9.32 35.33 -17.13
CA TYR A 475 -10.12 34.12 -17.33
C TYR A 475 -9.29 33.08 -18.09
N ALA A 476 -9.44 31.81 -17.73
CA ALA A 476 -8.93 30.71 -18.53
C ALA A 476 -9.67 30.66 -19.88
N GLN A 477 -8.95 30.28 -20.92
CA GLN A 477 -9.53 30.18 -22.26
C GLN A 477 -10.53 29.01 -22.32
N ILE A 478 -11.72 29.28 -22.87
CA ILE A 478 -12.76 28.26 -23.05
C ILE A 478 -12.50 27.49 -24.36
N THR A 479 -12.32 26.17 -24.24
CA THR A 479 -12.11 25.24 -25.36
C THR A 479 -13.38 24.43 -25.66
N ASP A 480 -13.45 23.80 -26.83
CA ASP A 480 -14.59 22.93 -27.19
C ASP A 480 -14.76 21.77 -26.21
N LYS A 481 -13.64 21.20 -25.74
CA LYS A 481 -13.65 20.19 -24.69
C LYS A 481 -14.27 20.69 -23.38
N PHE A 482 -14.00 21.94 -22.99
CA PHE A 482 -14.67 22.52 -21.82
C PHE A 482 -16.18 22.66 -22.07
N LYS A 483 -16.60 23.08 -23.26
CA LYS A 483 -18.03 23.15 -23.59
C LYS A 483 -18.71 21.78 -23.53
N GLU A 484 -18.02 20.73 -23.95
CA GLU A 484 -18.52 19.34 -23.92
C GLU A 484 -18.52 18.71 -22.51
N THR A 485 -17.47 18.93 -21.72
CA THR A 485 -17.20 18.17 -20.48
C THR A 485 -17.22 19.02 -19.20
N GLY A 486 -17.09 20.33 -19.34
CA GLY A 486 -16.87 21.27 -18.23
C GLY A 486 -15.50 21.13 -17.55
N ASP A 487 -14.53 20.47 -18.21
CA ASP A 487 -13.15 20.29 -17.73
C ASP A 487 -12.16 21.07 -18.60
N PHE A 488 -11.16 21.66 -17.96
CA PHE A 488 -10.03 22.32 -18.62
C PHE A 488 -8.90 21.32 -18.91
N GLU A 489 -8.20 21.51 -20.01
CA GLU A 489 -7.00 20.71 -20.30
C GLU A 489 -5.78 21.23 -19.54
N SER A 490 -4.77 20.37 -19.39
CA SER A 490 -3.54 20.72 -18.67
C SER A 490 -2.87 21.98 -19.21
N LYS A 491 -2.80 22.12 -20.54
CA LYS A 491 -2.21 23.27 -21.20
C LYS A 491 -3.00 24.57 -20.95
N ASP A 492 -4.33 24.48 -20.90
CA ASP A 492 -5.20 25.63 -20.62
C ASP A 492 -4.98 26.14 -19.19
N VAL A 493 -4.88 25.20 -18.23
CA VAL A 493 -4.63 25.54 -16.83
C VAL A 493 -3.25 26.15 -16.64
N GLU A 494 -2.23 25.58 -17.28
CA GLU A 494 -0.87 26.11 -17.26
C GLU A 494 -0.80 27.54 -17.80
N ASN A 495 -1.36 27.77 -18.99
CA ASN A 495 -1.41 29.09 -19.62
C ASN A 495 -2.14 30.11 -18.74
N ALA A 496 -3.29 29.73 -18.17
CA ALA A 496 -4.07 30.62 -17.32
C ALA A 496 -3.32 31.03 -16.04
N ILE A 497 -2.59 30.09 -15.40
CA ILE A 497 -1.74 30.40 -14.25
C ILE A 497 -0.58 31.30 -14.66
N GLU A 498 0.08 31.03 -15.79
CA GLU A 498 1.17 31.86 -16.31
C GLU A 498 0.71 33.30 -16.59
N VAL A 499 -0.47 33.48 -17.19
CA VAL A 499 -1.11 34.79 -17.39
C VAL A 499 -1.38 35.48 -16.06
N GLY A 500 -1.92 34.76 -15.07
CA GLY A 500 -2.13 35.29 -13.72
C GLY A 500 -0.85 35.76 -13.06
N VAL A 501 0.26 35.04 -13.25
CA VAL A 501 1.58 35.42 -12.74
C VAL A 501 2.09 36.68 -13.44
N LYS A 502 2.07 36.73 -14.77
CA LYS A 502 2.56 37.87 -15.56
C LYS A 502 1.76 39.15 -15.32
N ASN A 503 0.43 39.06 -15.26
CA ASN A 503 -0.45 40.23 -15.12
C ASN A 503 -0.40 40.88 -13.74
N SER A 504 0.08 40.15 -12.72
CA SER A 504 0.23 40.69 -11.36
C SER A 504 1.43 41.64 -11.21
N ALA A 505 2.40 41.60 -12.14
CA ALA A 505 3.71 42.25 -12.04
C ALA A 505 3.70 43.78 -12.25
N ILE A 506 2.68 44.48 -11.72
CA ILE A 506 2.54 45.94 -11.71
C ILE A 506 3.70 46.61 -10.94
N ARG A 507 4.33 45.89 -10.01
CA ARG A 507 5.53 46.30 -9.27
C ARG A 507 6.61 45.21 -9.36
N ARG A 508 7.50 45.31 -10.36
CA ARG A 508 8.58 44.33 -10.60
C ARG A 508 9.57 44.22 -9.44
N ASP A 509 9.64 45.24 -8.58
CA ASP A 509 10.49 45.31 -7.39
C ASP A 509 9.98 44.44 -6.22
N LYS A 510 8.70 44.10 -6.20
CA LYS A 510 8.08 43.27 -5.13
C LYS A 510 7.44 42.03 -5.74
N GLY A 511 8.07 40.87 -5.56
CA GLY A 511 7.62 39.59 -6.10
C GLY A 511 6.14 39.25 -5.81
N LEU A 512 5.52 38.48 -6.70
CA LEU A 512 4.12 38.03 -6.59
C LEU A 512 3.91 37.15 -5.35
N GLN A 513 2.92 37.48 -4.53
CA GLN A 513 2.64 36.77 -3.28
C GLN A 513 1.55 35.71 -3.41
N LEU A 514 0.54 35.92 -4.26
CA LEU A 514 -0.64 35.05 -4.33
C LEU A 514 -1.31 35.07 -5.70
N VAL A 515 -1.72 33.91 -6.18
CA VAL A 515 -2.75 33.76 -7.23
C VAL A 515 -4.01 33.14 -6.61
N LEU A 516 -5.11 33.89 -6.65
CA LEU A 516 -6.43 33.40 -6.23
C LEU A 516 -7.13 32.77 -7.44
N CYS A 517 -7.46 31.48 -7.35
CA CYS A 517 -8.10 30.73 -8.43
C CYS A 517 -9.57 30.44 -8.11
N ILE A 518 -10.50 30.89 -8.95
CA ILE A 518 -11.94 30.60 -8.81
C ILE A 518 -12.30 29.46 -9.76
N LEU A 519 -12.94 28.40 -9.26
CA LEU A 519 -13.20 27.16 -10.00
C LEU A 519 -14.69 26.92 -10.20
N ASN A 520 -15.10 26.52 -11.41
CA ASN A 520 -16.47 26.14 -11.73
C ASN A 520 -16.98 24.91 -10.94
N LYS A 521 -16.10 23.95 -10.64
CA LYS A 521 -16.44 22.71 -9.92
C LYS A 521 -15.32 22.20 -9.01
N LYS A 522 -15.67 21.29 -8.09
CA LYS A 522 -14.68 20.53 -7.33
C LYS A 522 -14.11 19.41 -8.19
N SER A 523 -12.78 19.32 -8.28
CA SER A 523 -12.11 18.16 -8.84
C SER A 523 -10.91 17.81 -7.98
N ASP A 524 -11.06 16.79 -7.14
CA ASP A 524 -10.01 16.32 -6.22
C ASP A 524 -9.16 15.18 -6.83
N THR A 525 -9.38 14.86 -8.11
CA THR A 525 -8.60 13.85 -8.85
C THR A 525 -7.20 14.38 -9.20
N ARG A 526 -6.26 13.47 -9.44
CA ARG A 526 -4.87 13.82 -9.82
C ARG A 526 -4.76 14.52 -11.18
N GLU A 527 -5.73 14.29 -12.06
CA GLU A 527 -5.86 14.98 -13.35
C GLU A 527 -6.84 16.15 -13.26
N GLY A 528 -7.37 16.43 -12.06
CA GLY A 528 -8.34 17.48 -11.83
C GLY A 528 -7.71 18.86 -11.81
N ILE A 529 -8.47 19.87 -12.18
CA ILE A 529 -8.03 21.27 -12.22
C ILE A 529 -7.32 21.75 -10.95
N TYR A 530 -7.80 21.37 -9.76
CA TYR A 530 -7.18 21.75 -8.49
C TYR A 530 -5.72 21.27 -8.40
N SER A 531 -5.47 20.02 -8.80
CA SER A 531 -4.13 19.42 -8.76
C SER A 531 -3.17 20.11 -9.73
N MET A 532 -3.64 20.43 -10.94
CA MET A 532 -2.88 21.13 -11.96
C MET A 532 -2.51 22.55 -11.50
N ILE A 533 -3.44 23.28 -10.89
CA ILE A 533 -3.16 24.60 -10.29
C ILE A 533 -2.08 24.51 -9.21
N LYS A 534 -2.12 23.47 -8.35
CA LYS A 534 -1.07 23.29 -7.32
C LYS A 534 0.28 22.97 -7.93
N ARG A 535 0.32 22.13 -8.97
CA ARG A 535 1.55 21.77 -9.67
C ARG A 535 2.17 22.96 -10.38
N PHE A 536 1.43 23.63 -11.26
CA PHE A 536 1.95 24.78 -12.01
C PHE A 536 2.26 25.97 -11.11
N GLY A 537 1.37 26.29 -10.16
CA GLY A 537 1.62 27.39 -9.23
C GLY A 537 2.87 27.17 -8.37
N LEU A 538 2.97 26.02 -7.69
CA LEU A 538 4.03 25.78 -6.71
C LEU A 538 5.34 25.32 -7.34
N LEU A 539 5.33 24.37 -8.28
CA LEU A 539 6.57 23.79 -8.82
C LEU A 539 7.14 24.59 -9.99
N LYS A 540 6.28 25.07 -10.90
CA LYS A 540 6.73 25.78 -12.10
C LYS A 540 7.02 27.25 -11.81
N HIS A 541 6.16 27.91 -11.06
CA HIS A 541 6.26 29.37 -10.82
C HIS A 541 6.72 29.74 -9.40
N GLY A 542 6.71 28.81 -8.43
CA GLY A 542 7.09 29.13 -7.04
C GLY A 542 6.12 30.08 -6.33
N VAL A 543 4.87 30.15 -6.77
CA VAL A 543 3.87 31.11 -6.26
C VAL A 543 2.79 30.41 -5.44
N LEU A 544 2.37 31.04 -4.34
CA LEU A 544 1.27 30.54 -3.52
C LEU A 544 -0.05 30.64 -4.30
N THR A 545 -0.80 29.55 -4.32
CA THR A 545 -2.16 29.54 -4.89
C THR A 545 -3.22 29.29 -3.82
N GLN A 546 -4.35 29.98 -3.95
CA GLN A 546 -5.54 29.76 -3.13
C GLN A 546 -6.74 29.53 -4.03
N CYS A 547 -7.48 28.43 -3.83
CA CYS A 547 -8.62 28.08 -4.67
C CYS A 547 -9.94 28.38 -3.94
N LEU A 548 -10.93 28.87 -4.68
CA LEU A 548 -12.32 29.09 -4.29
C LEU A 548 -13.24 28.43 -5.32
N GLN A 549 -14.44 28.04 -4.92
CA GLN A 549 -15.47 27.58 -5.86
C GLN A 549 -16.39 28.75 -6.22
N ALA A 550 -16.77 28.85 -7.49
CA ALA A 550 -17.70 29.85 -7.98
C ALA A 550 -19.04 29.85 -7.19
N SER A 551 -19.49 28.67 -6.75
CA SER A 551 -20.71 28.52 -5.95
C SER A 551 -20.61 29.04 -4.50
N ASN A 552 -19.40 29.37 -4.02
CA ASN A 552 -19.09 29.64 -2.61
C ASN A 552 -18.36 31.00 -2.45
N LEU A 553 -18.77 32.00 -3.25
CA LEU A 553 -18.22 33.36 -3.23
C LEU A 553 -18.98 34.25 -2.25
N ASP A 554 -18.99 33.88 -0.97
CA ASP A 554 -19.70 34.60 0.09
C ASP A 554 -18.83 34.83 1.33
N ALA A 555 -19.21 35.83 2.14
CA ALA A 555 -18.46 36.26 3.31
C ALA A 555 -18.26 35.14 4.34
N SER A 556 -19.23 34.24 4.53
CA SER A 556 -19.14 33.15 5.51
C SER A 556 -18.05 32.14 5.15
N VAL A 557 -17.81 31.94 3.85
CA VAL A 557 -16.73 31.10 3.33
C VAL A 557 -15.39 31.81 3.46
N TYR A 558 -15.34 33.12 3.21
CA TYR A 558 -14.13 33.93 3.36
C TYR A 558 -13.64 33.94 4.80
N GLN A 559 -14.53 34.13 5.79
CA GLN A 559 -14.20 34.11 7.22
C GLN A 559 -13.50 32.80 7.64
N LYS A 560 -13.88 31.66 7.04
CA LYS A 560 -13.25 30.35 7.28
C LYS A 560 -11.94 30.15 6.49
N LEU A 561 -11.76 30.88 5.40
CA LEU A 561 -10.60 30.76 4.52
C LEU A 561 -9.44 31.64 4.98
N VAL A 562 -9.72 32.87 5.39
CA VAL A 562 -8.74 33.91 5.71
C VAL A 562 -7.70 33.48 6.76
N PRO A 563 -8.03 32.72 7.82
CA PRO A 563 -7.02 32.16 8.74
C PRO A 563 -5.92 31.37 8.03
N LYS A 564 -6.27 30.60 6.98
CA LYS A 564 -5.30 29.83 6.19
C LYS A 564 -4.44 30.71 5.30
N LEU A 565 -4.99 31.82 4.82
CA LEU A 565 -4.27 32.73 3.94
C LEU A 565 -3.27 33.57 4.73
N ASN A 566 -3.65 34.04 5.92
CA ASN A 566 -2.76 34.79 6.79
C ASN A 566 -1.45 34.04 7.05
N THR A 567 -1.53 32.76 7.41
CA THR A 567 -0.33 31.94 7.70
C THR A 567 0.47 31.60 6.45
N LYS A 568 -0.18 31.41 5.30
CA LYS A 568 0.51 31.27 4.00
C LYS A 568 1.33 32.51 3.65
N LEU A 569 0.83 33.69 3.99
CA LEU A 569 1.51 34.97 3.78
C LEU A 569 2.48 35.33 4.93
N GLY A 570 2.70 34.43 5.89
CA GLY A 570 3.67 34.60 6.97
C GLY A 570 3.13 35.26 8.25
N GLY A 571 1.83 35.49 8.36
CA GLY A 571 1.16 35.94 9.59
C GLY A 571 0.92 34.82 10.61
N THR A 572 0.41 35.20 11.79
CA THR A 572 0.07 34.32 12.91
C THR A 572 -1.33 34.64 13.39
N ASN A 573 -2.23 33.64 13.44
CA ASN A 573 -3.64 33.88 13.79
C ASN A 573 -3.82 34.07 15.29
N SER A 574 -3.36 33.10 16.07
CA SER A 574 -3.36 33.08 17.54
C SER A 574 -2.18 32.23 18.03
N SER A 575 -1.84 32.35 19.30
CA SER A 575 -0.86 31.50 19.99
C SER A 575 -1.40 31.07 21.35
N LEU A 576 -0.68 30.18 22.04
CA LEU A 576 -0.96 29.90 23.45
C LEU A 576 -0.52 31.08 24.32
N ALA A 577 -1.14 31.22 25.49
CA ALA A 577 -0.72 32.17 26.51
C ALA A 577 0.61 31.74 27.14
N ALA A 578 1.35 32.70 27.70
CA ALA A 578 2.62 32.42 28.36
C ALA A 578 2.46 31.39 29.49
N GLY A 579 3.37 30.40 29.54
CA GLY A 579 3.36 29.33 30.54
C GLY A 579 2.44 28.14 30.22
N GLU A 580 1.63 28.21 29.16
CA GLU A 580 0.76 27.09 28.75
C GLU A 580 1.54 25.94 28.09
N ILE A 581 2.79 26.15 27.71
CA ILE A 581 3.61 25.09 27.10
C ILE A 581 4.90 24.90 27.90
N ASN A 582 5.15 23.65 28.27
CA ASN A 582 6.44 23.20 28.78
C ASN A 582 6.97 22.09 27.87
N PHE A 583 7.99 22.40 27.08
CA PHE A 583 8.65 21.43 26.22
C PHE A 583 9.80 20.68 26.91
N LYS A 584 9.99 20.83 28.23
CA LYS A 584 11.14 20.29 28.96
C LYS A 584 12.46 20.64 28.28
N SER A 585 12.61 21.88 27.83
CA SER A 585 13.74 22.37 27.03
C SER A 585 14.21 23.70 27.60
N ASN A 586 15.52 23.95 27.56
CA ASN A 586 16.09 25.23 27.99
C ASN A 586 16.09 26.27 26.86
N LYS A 587 15.73 25.87 25.65
CA LYS A 587 15.65 26.69 24.43
C LYS A 587 14.31 26.43 23.73
N THR A 588 14.15 26.91 22.49
CA THR A 588 13.02 26.46 21.66
C THR A 588 13.20 24.99 21.32
N ALA A 589 12.23 24.16 21.71
CA ALA A 589 12.15 22.78 21.28
C ALA A 589 11.64 22.69 19.82
N MET A 590 12.07 21.66 19.11
CA MET A 590 11.57 21.37 17.77
C MET A 590 10.48 20.29 17.84
N ILE A 591 9.26 20.63 17.45
CA ILE A 591 8.15 19.68 17.38
C ILE A 591 8.01 19.19 15.96
N ILE A 592 8.15 17.89 15.77
CA ILE A 592 8.06 17.21 14.49
C ILE A 592 6.72 16.49 14.38
N GLY A 593 6.06 16.62 13.24
CA GLY A 593 4.96 15.77 12.81
C GLY A 593 5.32 15.02 11.55
N ALA A 594 5.03 13.72 11.47
CA ALA A 594 5.27 12.93 10.28
C ALA A 594 4.14 11.96 9.93
N ASP A 595 3.83 11.84 8.65
CA ASP A 595 2.80 10.96 8.09
C ASP A 595 3.27 10.33 6.78
N VAL A 596 2.76 9.14 6.46
CA VAL A 596 3.02 8.44 5.20
C VAL A 596 1.70 8.19 4.47
N TYR A 597 1.56 8.78 3.29
CA TYR A 597 0.43 8.51 2.40
C TYR A 597 0.70 7.26 1.56
N HIS A 598 -0.22 6.29 1.64
CA HIS A 598 -0.21 5.12 0.75
C HIS A 598 -1.20 5.26 -0.41
N PRO A 599 -0.77 4.95 -1.65
CA PRO A 599 -1.67 4.99 -2.80
C PRO A 599 -2.80 3.97 -2.70
N GLY A 600 -3.91 4.28 -3.38
CA GLY A 600 -5.06 3.38 -3.51
C GLY A 600 -4.74 2.14 -4.33
N ARG A 601 -5.67 1.18 -4.42
CA ARG A 601 -5.44 -0.08 -5.15
C ARG A 601 -5.07 0.12 -6.61
N LYS A 602 -5.81 0.96 -7.35
CA LYS A 602 -5.54 1.25 -8.78
C LYS A 602 -4.21 1.96 -8.99
N GLU A 603 -3.92 2.94 -8.14
CA GLU A 603 -2.64 3.66 -8.11
C GLU A 603 -1.47 2.70 -7.83
N LYS A 604 -1.68 1.74 -6.92
CA LYS A 604 -0.72 0.66 -6.65
C LYS A 604 -0.56 -0.25 -7.85
N GLU A 605 -1.63 -0.66 -8.54
CA GLU A 605 -1.52 -1.44 -9.79
C GLU A 605 -0.73 -0.70 -10.89
N GLN A 606 -0.66 0.64 -10.80
CA GLN A 606 0.15 1.52 -11.65
C GLN A 606 1.57 1.80 -11.11
N GLY A 607 1.93 1.19 -9.96
CA GLY A 607 3.26 1.27 -9.35
C GLY A 607 3.56 2.54 -8.57
N TYR A 608 2.54 3.26 -8.09
CA TYR A 608 2.78 4.50 -7.37
C TYR A 608 3.41 4.22 -5.98
N PRO A 609 4.51 4.91 -5.61
CA PRO A 609 5.13 4.80 -4.30
C PRO A 609 4.33 5.51 -3.21
N SER A 610 4.67 5.22 -1.96
CA SER A 610 4.16 5.95 -0.80
C SER A 610 4.85 7.31 -0.71
N VAL A 611 4.15 8.32 -0.16
CA VAL A 611 4.69 9.68 0.02
C VAL A 611 4.83 9.94 1.51
N ALA A 612 6.06 10.11 1.98
CA ALA A 612 6.34 10.52 3.35
C ALA A 612 6.40 12.05 3.44
N ALA A 613 5.79 12.63 4.47
CA ALA A 613 5.90 14.04 4.77
C ALA A 613 6.25 14.25 6.23
N VAL A 614 7.16 15.20 6.47
CA VAL A 614 7.60 15.61 7.80
C VAL A 614 7.50 17.12 7.88
N CYS A 615 6.98 17.62 8.98
CA CYS A 615 6.97 19.04 9.30
C CYS A 615 7.56 19.30 10.67
N ALA A 616 8.19 20.45 10.86
CA ALA A 616 8.79 20.85 12.12
C ALA A 616 8.36 22.28 12.50
N SER A 617 8.16 22.52 13.79
CA SER A 617 7.98 23.87 14.33
C SER A 617 9.25 24.69 14.19
N MET A 618 9.10 25.99 13.98
CA MET A 618 10.20 26.91 13.69
C MET A 618 10.34 28.03 14.72
N ASP A 619 9.42 28.10 15.68
CA ASP A 619 9.27 29.17 16.66
C ASP A 619 8.93 28.62 18.05
N PRO A 620 9.26 29.37 19.14
CA PRO A 620 9.00 28.96 20.52
C PRO A 620 7.53 28.64 20.81
N ASP A 621 6.61 29.35 20.16
CA ASP A 621 5.16 29.18 20.34
C ASP A 621 4.60 27.97 19.59
N ALA A 622 5.44 27.29 18.79
CA ALA A 622 5.06 26.22 17.88
C ALA A 622 3.85 26.56 16.98
N ALA A 623 3.77 27.83 16.55
CA ALA A 623 2.68 28.34 15.70
C ALA A 623 3.05 28.32 14.20
N ARG A 624 4.34 28.22 13.86
CA ARG A 624 4.84 28.21 12.49
C ARG A 624 5.57 26.92 12.18
N TYR A 625 5.19 26.29 11.07
CA TYR A 625 5.78 25.03 10.62
C TYR A 625 6.38 25.16 9.23
N VAL A 626 7.47 24.44 9.01
CA VAL A 626 8.02 24.17 7.69
C VAL A 626 7.91 22.66 7.43
N ALA A 627 7.64 22.28 6.20
CA ALA A 627 7.47 20.90 5.80
C ALA A 627 8.37 20.50 4.63
N ARG A 628 8.69 19.21 4.58
CA ARG A 628 9.38 18.52 3.49
C ARG A 628 8.67 17.21 3.21
N TYR A 629 8.82 16.72 1.99
CA TYR A 629 8.29 15.41 1.60
C TYR A 629 9.34 14.63 0.81
N ARG A 630 9.19 13.30 0.82
CA ARG A 630 10.00 12.33 0.06
C ARG A 630 9.10 11.23 -0.49
N LEU A 631 9.56 10.61 -1.56
CA LEU A 631 8.97 9.37 -2.08
C LEU A 631 9.72 8.20 -1.45
N ASN A 632 8.98 7.17 -1.04
CA ASN A 632 9.59 5.91 -0.64
C ASN A 632 9.95 5.10 -1.88
N ASN A 633 11.12 4.46 -1.88
CA ASN A 633 11.55 3.58 -2.95
C ASN A 633 10.78 2.26 -2.90
N PHE A 634 10.49 1.74 -1.71
CA PHE A 634 9.74 0.50 -1.55
C PHE A 634 8.22 0.76 -1.52
N LEU A 635 7.49 0.04 -2.39
CA LEU A 635 6.02 0.08 -2.41
C LEU A 635 5.47 -0.38 -1.06
N LYS A 636 4.50 0.38 -0.52
CA LYS A 636 3.82 0.08 0.76
C LYS A 636 4.74 0.06 1.99
N ASN A 637 5.94 0.66 1.90
CA ASN A 637 6.76 0.84 3.07
C ASN A 637 6.18 1.95 3.95
N GLU A 638 5.87 1.61 5.20
CA GLU A 638 5.40 2.53 6.25
C GLU A 638 6.56 3.28 6.91
N THR A 639 7.81 2.80 6.74
CA THR A 639 9.01 3.51 7.19
C THR A 639 9.24 4.75 6.32
N ILE A 640 9.67 5.85 6.93
CA ILE A 640 10.14 7.05 6.23
C ILE A 640 11.61 6.84 5.81
N GLU A 641 11.83 6.39 4.57
CA GLU A 641 13.18 6.02 4.08
C GLU A 641 14.18 7.19 4.06
N GLY A 642 13.70 8.42 3.84
CA GLY A 642 14.52 9.64 3.79
C GLY A 642 14.37 10.53 5.03
N LEU A 643 14.15 9.96 6.21
CA LEU A 643 13.86 10.75 7.42
C LEU A 643 15.05 11.62 7.81
N VAL A 644 16.26 11.09 7.77
CA VAL A 644 17.48 11.77 8.21
C VAL A 644 17.75 13.02 7.37
N GLU A 645 17.63 12.90 6.05
CA GLU A 645 17.83 13.99 5.10
C GLU A 645 16.79 15.09 5.31
N VAL A 646 15.54 14.69 5.52
CA VAL A 646 14.45 15.64 5.78
C VAL A 646 14.68 16.38 7.10
N VAL A 647 15.05 15.67 8.17
CA VAL A 647 15.31 16.30 9.47
C VAL A 647 16.55 17.20 9.41
N LYS A 648 17.58 16.83 8.65
CA LYS A 648 18.74 17.69 8.37
C LYS A 648 18.32 19.04 7.79
N GLU A 649 17.54 19.04 6.71
CA GLU A 649 17.04 20.28 6.08
C GLU A 649 16.19 21.13 7.04
N LEU A 650 15.40 20.48 7.90
CA LEU A 650 14.58 21.17 8.90
C LEU A 650 15.41 21.76 10.05
N LEU A 651 16.49 21.10 10.46
CA LEU A 651 17.45 21.61 11.45
C LEU A 651 18.24 22.80 10.91
N GLU A 652 18.69 22.75 9.65
CA GLU A 652 19.36 23.87 8.99
C GLU A 652 18.44 25.10 8.95
N GLU A 653 17.18 24.93 8.53
CA GLU A 653 16.19 26.01 8.52
C GLU A 653 15.90 26.55 9.93
N PHE A 654 15.83 25.67 10.92
CA PHE A 654 15.61 26.05 12.31
C PHE A 654 16.78 26.88 12.86
N GLU A 655 18.02 26.45 12.59
CA GLU A 655 19.22 27.15 13.03
C GLU A 655 19.36 28.52 12.37
N ILE A 656 19.08 28.61 11.06
CA ILE A 656 19.05 29.89 10.33
C ILE A 656 18.07 30.88 10.98
N ARG A 657 16.92 30.40 11.45
CA ARG A 657 15.87 31.25 12.04
C ARG A 657 16.12 31.62 13.49
N ASN A 658 16.66 30.70 14.28
CA ASN A 658 16.76 30.85 15.73
C ASN A 658 18.18 31.18 16.20
N GLY A 659 19.20 31.01 15.35
CA GLY A 659 20.62 31.19 15.70
C GLY A 659 21.19 30.07 16.56
N TYR A 660 20.44 28.99 16.79
CA TYR A 660 20.87 27.83 17.54
C TYR A 660 20.11 26.56 17.10
N LEU A 661 20.66 25.41 17.45
CA LEU A 661 20.03 24.10 17.29
C LEU A 661 19.19 23.71 18.53
N PRO A 662 18.07 22.98 18.35
CA PRO A 662 17.21 22.58 19.46
C PRO A 662 17.92 21.59 20.38
N ASP A 663 17.62 21.61 21.69
CA ASP A 663 18.13 20.64 22.67
C ASP A 663 17.13 19.50 22.97
N HIS A 664 15.93 19.57 22.38
CA HIS A 664 14.86 18.60 22.52
C HIS A 664 14.01 18.55 21.24
N ILE A 665 13.81 17.34 20.72
CA ILE A 665 12.94 17.03 19.59
C ILE A 665 11.74 16.23 20.09
N ILE A 666 10.53 16.73 19.86
CA ILE A 666 9.27 16.06 20.22
C ILE A 666 8.60 15.60 18.93
N PHE A 667 8.53 14.29 18.72
CA PHE A 667 8.19 13.67 17.45
C PHE A 667 6.81 13.00 17.53
N TYR A 668 5.84 13.49 16.76
CA TYR A 668 4.52 12.89 16.56
C TYR A 668 4.46 12.13 15.22
N ARG A 669 4.45 10.80 15.27
CA ARG A 669 4.43 9.91 14.09
C ARG A 669 3.03 9.31 13.89
N ASP A 670 2.33 9.65 12.81
CA ASP A 670 0.95 9.18 12.54
C ASP A 670 0.90 7.89 11.71
N GLY A 671 -0.14 7.08 11.91
CA GLY A 671 -0.49 5.99 10.99
C GLY A 671 0.26 4.67 11.17
N VAL A 672 1.14 4.55 12.17
CA VAL A 672 1.94 3.34 12.41
C VAL A 672 1.15 2.29 13.20
N ALA A 673 1.15 1.04 12.74
CA ALA A 673 0.56 -0.10 13.46
C ALA A 673 1.47 -0.62 14.59
N GLU A 674 0.88 -1.27 15.59
CA GLU A 674 1.58 -1.77 16.80
C GLU A 674 2.80 -2.65 16.46
N VAL A 675 2.64 -3.55 15.49
CA VAL A 675 3.68 -4.48 15.02
C VAL A 675 4.88 -3.81 14.35
N GLN A 676 4.75 -2.52 14.02
CA GLN A 676 5.78 -1.78 13.32
C GLN A 676 6.60 -0.89 14.26
N PHE A 677 6.26 -0.83 15.55
CA PHE A 677 6.96 0.05 16.49
C PHE A 677 8.45 -0.27 16.58
N GLU A 678 8.81 -1.56 16.65
CA GLU A 678 10.22 -1.97 16.65
C GLU A 678 10.91 -1.60 15.34
N LYS A 679 10.22 -1.78 14.21
CA LYS A 679 10.71 -1.39 12.89
C LYS A 679 11.00 0.12 12.81
N ILE A 680 10.08 0.96 13.28
CA ILE A 680 10.27 2.43 13.34
C ILE A 680 11.44 2.79 14.25
N MET A 681 11.57 2.14 15.41
CA MET A 681 12.70 2.39 16.31
C MET A 681 14.05 2.07 15.63
N LYS A 682 14.14 0.94 14.92
CA LYS A 682 15.38 0.50 14.24
C LYS A 682 15.68 1.29 12.97
N GLU A 683 14.70 1.47 12.10
CA GLU A 683 14.91 2.02 10.75
C GLU A 683 14.74 3.54 10.67
N GLU A 684 14.03 4.18 11.60
CA GLU A 684 13.87 5.65 11.60
C GLU A 684 14.71 6.28 12.72
N ILE A 685 14.45 5.87 13.96
CA ILE A 685 14.89 6.63 15.14
C ILE A 685 16.35 6.38 15.49
N GLN A 686 16.84 5.14 15.38
CA GLN A 686 18.26 4.84 15.60
C GLN A 686 19.16 5.53 14.56
N LEU A 687 18.74 5.55 13.30
CA LEU A 687 19.46 6.29 12.25
C LEU A 687 19.46 7.80 12.52
N LEU A 688 18.30 8.35 12.89
CA LEU A 688 18.19 9.76 13.25
C LEU A 688 19.08 10.12 14.45
N LYS A 689 19.13 9.29 15.49
CA LYS A 689 20.03 9.49 16.64
C LYS A 689 21.50 9.48 16.23
N GLY A 690 21.92 8.51 15.43
CA GLY A 690 23.31 8.45 14.93
C GLY A 690 23.71 9.70 14.14
N PHE A 691 22.79 10.21 13.31
CA PHE A 691 22.97 11.48 12.61
C PHE A 691 23.05 12.68 13.56
N LEU A 692 22.11 12.80 14.49
CA LEU A 692 22.07 13.91 15.46
C LEU A 692 23.33 13.96 16.31
N LYS A 693 23.78 12.81 16.81
CA LYS A 693 25.05 12.67 17.54
C LYS A 693 26.21 13.27 16.76
N SER A 694 26.43 12.73 15.56
CA SER A 694 27.53 13.12 14.68
C SER A 694 27.46 14.59 14.25
N SER A 695 26.25 15.12 14.03
CA SER A 695 26.02 16.50 13.58
C SER A 695 26.28 17.52 14.70
N TYR A 696 25.83 17.23 15.92
CA TYR A 696 26.00 18.11 17.07
C TYR A 696 27.43 18.07 17.61
N GLU A 697 28.08 16.89 17.63
CA GLU A 697 29.48 16.74 18.04
C GLU A 697 30.42 17.58 17.16
N LYS A 698 30.18 17.65 15.84
CA LYS A 698 30.94 18.51 14.91
C LYS A 698 30.86 20.00 15.24
N LYS A 699 29.84 20.43 15.99
CA LYS A 699 29.64 21.81 16.45
C LYS A 699 30.02 22.00 17.92
N GLY A 700 30.59 20.99 18.58
CA GLY A 700 30.90 21.03 20.01
C GLY A 700 29.65 21.08 20.90
N LEU A 701 28.50 20.59 20.41
CA LEU A 701 27.23 20.58 21.11
C LEU A 701 26.85 19.18 21.57
N LYS A 702 26.07 19.07 22.64
CA LYS A 702 25.42 17.83 23.05
C LYS A 702 24.22 17.55 22.17
N GLU A 703 24.05 16.29 21.77
CA GLU A 703 22.88 15.84 20.99
C GLU A 703 21.55 16.14 21.71
N PRO A 704 20.47 16.41 20.97
CA PRO A 704 19.18 16.70 21.55
C PRO A 704 18.51 15.43 22.07
N ARG A 705 17.72 15.57 23.12
CA ARG A 705 16.82 14.50 23.59
C ARG A 705 15.70 14.29 22.58
N ILE A 706 15.18 13.06 22.48
CA ILE A 706 14.03 12.72 21.63
C ILE A 706 12.89 12.15 22.48
N THR A 707 11.70 12.71 22.31
CA THR A 707 10.44 12.14 22.80
C THR A 707 9.57 11.76 21.61
N LEU A 708 9.25 10.47 21.44
CA LEU A 708 8.51 9.94 20.29
C LEU A 708 7.15 9.39 20.70
N LEU A 709 6.11 9.93 20.05
CA LEU A 709 4.73 9.54 20.21
C LEU A 709 4.16 9.00 18.90
N ILE A 710 3.64 7.79 18.93
CA ILE A 710 2.83 7.25 17.84
C ILE A 710 1.39 7.76 18.03
N CYS A 711 0.84 8.36 16.98
CA CYS A 711 -0.55 8.81 16.89
C CYS A 711 -1.36 7.80 16.09
N GLN A 712 -2.44 7.29 16.66
CA GLN A 712 -3.36 6.39 15.97
C GLN A 712 -4.76 6.96 16.00
N LYS A 713 -5.16 7.62 14.90
CA LYS A 713 -6.52 8.14 14.72
C LYS A 713 -7.49 7.09 14.20
N ARG A 714 -7.03 5.97 13.65
CA ARG A 714 -7.89 4.93 13.03
C ARG A 714 -7.94 3.67 13.90
N HIS A 715 -8.82 3.68 14.89
CA HIS A 715 -9.13 2.52 15.73
C HIS A 715 -10.63 2.40 16.02
N HIS A 716 -11.00 1.29 16.66
CA HIS A 716 -12.38 0.93 16.95
C HIS A 716 -12.86 1.33 18.36
N MET A 717 -11.99 1.79 19.26
CA MET A 717 -12.42 2.35 20.54
C MET A 717 -13.32 3.60 20.36
N ARG A 718 -14.46 3.61 21.05
CA ARG A 718 -15.37 4.74 21.23
C ARG A 718 -15.77 4.84 22.70
N SER A 719 -16.08 6.05 23.14
CA SER A 719 -16.58 6.34 24.48
C SER A 719 -17.80 7.27 24.42
N VAL A 720 -18.72 7.11 25.37
CA VAL A 720 -19.89 7.97 25.60
C VAL A 720 -19.96 8.30 27.09
N PRO A 721 -20.37 9.51 27.49
CA PRO A 721 -20.55 9.82 28.91
C PRO A 721 -21.68 8.98 29.49
N VAL A 722 -21.52 8.54 30.74
CA VAL A 722 -22.59 7.86 31.50
C VAL A 722 -23.62 8.89 31.96
N ASN A 723 -23.14 10.03 32.46
CA ASN A 723 -23.98 11.12 32.96
C ASN A 723 -24.31 12.12 31.86
N LYS A 724 -25.58 12.51 31.73
CA LYS A 724 -26.02 13.48 30.71
C LYS A 724 -25.40 14.87 30.90
N GLU A 725 -25.08 15.25 32.13
CA GLU A 725 -24.44 16.53 32.47
C GLU A 725 -22.97 16.62 32.01
N GLU A 726 -22.31 15.47 31.86
CA GLU A 726 -20.94 15.33 31.35
C GLU A 726 -20.92 15.18 29.82
N ALA A 727 -22.09 15.27 29.17
CA ALA A 727 -22.22 15.20 27.72
C ALA A 727 -22.16 16.58 27.08
N HIS A 728 -21.55 16.64 25.90
CA HIS A 728 -21.58 17.83 25.08
C HIS A 728 -23.04 18.18 24.73
N PRO A 729 -23.53 19.39 25.06
CA PRO A 729 -24.96 19.71 25.07
C PRO A 729 -25.63 19.55 23.70
N LYS A 730 -24.90 19.83 22.61
CA LYS A 730 -25.42 19.70 21.24
C LYS A 730 -25.27 18.31 20.60
N THR A 731 -24.34 17.48 21.05
CA THR A 731 -23.93 16.28 20.29
C THR A 731 -24.02 14.98 21.08
N GLY A 732 -24.15 15.04 22.41
CA GLY A 732 -24.18 13.86 23.27
C GLY A 732 -22.84 13.13 23.41
N ASN A 733 -21.76 13.66 22.83
CA ASN A 733 -20.41 13.08 22.95
C ASN A 733 -19.77 13.40 24.30
N CYS A 734 -18.68 12.71 24.64
CA CYS A 734 -17.80 13.13 25.73
C CYS A 734 -17.27 14.55 25.46
N LEU A 735 -16.97 15.30 26.52
CA LEU A 735 -16.42 16.65 26.40
C LEU A 735 -14.98 16.62 25.84
N THR A 736 -14.57 17.67 25.13
CA THR A 736 -13.17 17.83 24.72
C THR A 736 -12.25 17.87 25.95
N GLY A 737 -11.06 17.31 25.84
CA GLY A 737 -10.14 17.12 26.96
C GLY A 737 -10.36 15.81 27.73
N THR A 738 -11.34 14.97 27.34
CA THR A 738 -11.53 13.64 27.95
C THR A 738 -10.33 12.73 27.68
N ILE A 739 -9.73 12.18 28.73
CA ILE A 739 -8.57 11.29 28.71
C ILE A 739 -8.91 9.94 29.32
N ILE A 740 -8.51 8.86 28.63
CA ILE A 740 -8.54 7.50 29.15
C ILE A 740 -7.12 6.94 29.11
N ASP A 741 -6.49 6.82 30.27
CA ASP A 741 -5.12 6.35 30.46
C ASP A 741 -5.00 5.21 31.47
N SER A 742 -6.13 4.56 31.78
CA SER A 742 -6.24 3.38 32.64
C SER A 742 -7.27 2.37 32.09
N PHE A 743 -7.38 1.18 32.72
CA PHE A 743 -8.34 0.09 32.44
C PHE A 743 -8.23 -0.55 31.05
N ILE A 744 -8.51 0.19 29.98
CA ILE A 744 -8.52 -0.31 28.59
C ILE A 744 -7.23 -0.04 27.82
N VAL A 745 -6.22 0.49 28.50
CA VAL A 745 -4.83 0.59 28.02
C VAL A 745 -3.97 -0.35 28.85
N MET A 746 -2.82 -0.79 28.33
CA MET A 746 -1.92 -1.66 29.09
C MET A 746 -1.22 -0.89 30.21
N LYS A 747 -1.14 -1.51 31.41
CA LYS A 747 -0.58 -0.91 32.63
C LYS A 747 0.85 -0.41 32.43
N ASN A 748 1.67 -1.27 31.85
CA ASN A 748 3.09 -1.02 31.66
C ASN A 748 3.40 -0.11 30.46
N GLU A 749 2.44 0.13 29.57
CA GLU A 749 2.65 1.02 28.42
C GLU A 749 2.37 2.46 28.77
N PHE A 750 3.29 3.34 28.35
CA PHE A 750 3.03 4.77 28.39
C PHE A 750 2.10 5.16 27.24
N SER A 751 0.79 5.09 27.50
CA SER A 751 -0.23 5.36 26.49
C SER A 751 -1.52 5.93 27.07
N PHE A 752 -2.24 6.69 26.25
CA PHE A 752 -3.51 7.28 26.61
C PHE A 752 -4.35 7.62 25.37
N TYR A 753 -5.67 7.53 25.50
CA TYR A 753 -6.59 8.11 24.55
C TYR A 753 -6.95 9.53 24.94
N LEU A 754 -6.96 10.45 23.98
CA LEU A 754 -7.37 11.84 24.18
C LEU A 754 -8.44 12.23 23.17
N LEU A 755 -9.60 12.66 23.67
CA LEU A 755 -10.62 13.32 22.87
C LEU A 755 -10.33 14.82 22.83
N SER A 756 -9.52 15.26 21.87
CA SER A 756 -9.15 16.67 21.75
C SER A 756 -10.13 17.49 20.92
N GLN A 757 -10.88 16.87 20.00
CA GLN A 757 -11.71 17.60 19.05
C GLN A 757 -12.84 18.38 19.74
N ALA A 758 -12.96 19.66 19.43
CA ALA A 758 -13.93 20.58 20.05
C ALA A 758 -15.39 20.19 19.79
N THR A 759 -15.72 19.86 18.54
CA THR A 759 -17.08 19.50 18.15
C THR A 759 -17.08 18.42 17.09
N VAL A 760 -17.98 17.46 17.27
CA VAL A 760 -18.30 16.42 16.27
C VAL A 760 -19.77 16.62 15.89
N PRO A 761 -20.05 17.46 14.88
CA PRO A 761 -21.43 17.89 14.56
C PRO A 761 -22.33 16.73 14.14
N ARG A 762 -21.74 15.65 13.63
CA ARG A 762 -22.43 14.44 13.19
C ARG A 762 -21.60 13.23 13.61
N GLY A 763 -22.26 12.22 14.15
CA GLY A 763 -21.64 10.96 14.52
C GLY A 763 -21.15 10.91 15.97
N THR A 764 -20.52 9.77 16.29
CA THR A 764 -19.82 9.55 17.56
C THR A 764 -18.36 9.96 17.44
N ALA A 765 -17.89 10.72 18.43
CA ALA A 765 -16.53 11.22 18.50
C ALA A 765 -15.51 10.10 18.61
N ARG A 766 -14.30 10.38 18.12
CA ARG A 766 -13.18 9.46 18.18
C ARG A 766 -12.03 10.15 18.90
N SER A 767 -11.64 9.59 20.03
CA SER A 767 -10.39 9.94 20.72
C SER A 767 -9.21 9.46 19.88
N THR A 768 -8.12 10.21 19.83
CA THR A 768 -6.87 9.73 19.22
C THR A 768 -6.07 8.96 20.26
N TYR A 769 -5.50 7.82 19.88
CA TYR A 769 -4.66 7.03 20.77
C TYR A 769 -3.19 7.46 20.62
N TYR A 770 -2.57 7.87 21.73
CA TYR A 770 -1.17 8.26 21.79
C TYR A 770 -0.39 7.20 22.56
N ARG A 771 0.72 6.74 21.97
CA ARG A 771 1.65 5.79 22.58
C ARG A 771 3.06 6.36 22.57
N ILE A 772 3.64 6.55 23.74
CA ILE A 772 4.98 7.07 23.89
C ILE A 772 5.94 5.88 23.86
N ILE A 773 6.72 5.78 22.78
CA ILE A 773 7.65 4.67 22.57
C ILE A 773 9.10 5.06 22.92
N LEU A 774 9.40 6.36 23.01
CA LEU A 774 10.65 6.93 23.51
C LEU A 774 10.36 8.22 24.29
N ASN A 775 10.97 8.40 25.46
CA ASN A 775 10.76 9.56 26.36
C ASN A 775 12.09 10.01 27.00
N GLU A 776 13.04 10.49 26.20
CA GLU A 776 14.30 11.03 26.75
C GLU A 776 14.11 12.40 27.41
N GLY A 777 12.99 13.06 27.12
CA GLY A 777 12.59 14.32 27.74
C GLY A 777 12.13 14.19 29.19
N ASP A 778 11.94 12.96 29.69
CA ASP A 778 11.45 12.65 31.03
C ASP A 778 10.11 13.35 31.36
N PHE A 779 9.18 13.29 30.41
CA PHE A 779 7.82 13.77 30.64
C PHE A 779 7.05 12.85 31.56
N SER A 780 6.34 13.43 32.53
CA SER A 780 5.30 12.73 33.28
C SER A 780 4.04 12.51 32.41
N ALA A 781 3.14 11.64 32.88
CA ALA A 781 1.86 11.41 32.19
C ALA A 781 1.03 12.70 32.04
N GLU A 782 1.00 13.53 33.07
CA GLU A 782 0.27 14.80 33.06
C GLU A 782 0.86 15.78 32.06
N GLU A 783 2.18 15.96 32.08
CA GLU A 783 2.87 16.94 31.24
C GLU A 783 2.69 16.61 29.76
N ILE A 784 2.87 15.34 29.36
CA ILE A 784 2.73 14.94 27.96
C ILE A 784 1.27 14.96 27.49
N GLN A 785 0.32 14.65 28.37
CA GLN A 785 -1.12 14.74 28.09
C GLN A 785 -1.53 16.20 27.84
N LYS A 786 -1.12 17.11 28.73
CA LYS A 786 -1.39 18.55 28.60
C LYS A 786 -0.71 19.14 27.37
N LEU A 787 0.57 18.84 27.14
CA LEU A 787 1.30 19.28 25.94
C LEU A 787 0.57 18.83 24.67
N THR A 788 0.23 17.55 24.57
CA THR A 788 -0.46 16.98 23.40
C THR A 788 -1.83 17.62 23.19
N TYR A 789 -2.57 17.90 24.26
CA TYR A 789 -3.86 18.59 24.14
C TYR A 789 -3.68 20.04 23.68
N ASN A 790 -2.74 20.77 24.24
CA ASN A 790 -2.46 22.16 23.90
C ASN A 790 -2.03 22.33 22.43
N LEU A 791 -1.23 21.40 21.88
CA LEU A 791 -0.87 21.40 20.46
C LEU A 791 -2.07 21.18 19.51
N CYS A 792 -3.21 20.69 20.00
CA CYS A 792 -4.44 20.59 19.21
C CYS A 792 -5.12 21.95 18.97
N PHE A 793 -4.75 23.00 19.72
CA PHE A 793 -5.31 24.35 19.59
C PHE A 793 -4.53 25.23 18.60
N LEU A 794 -3.33 24.80 18.19
CA LEU A 794 -2.42 25.58 17.34
C LEU A 794 -2.65 25.42 15.84
N SER A 795 -3.80 24.87 15.43
CA SER A 795 -4.14 24.75 14.01
C SER A 795 -4.41 26.12 13.39
N ALA A 796 -3.51 26.60 12.55
CA ALA A 796 -3.69 27.77 11.67
C ALA A 796 -4.95 27.75 10.78
N ARG A 797 -5.67 26.62 10.68
CA ARG A 797 -6.80 26.46 9.76
C ARG A 797 -8.16 26.75 10.37
N CYS A 798 -8.27 26.82 11.71
CA CYS A 798 -9.54 26.98 12.40
C CYS A 798 -9.34 27.41 13.85
N ASP A 799 -10.31 28.16 14.38
CA ASP A 799 -10.36 28.59 15.79
C ASP A 799 -11.04 27.53 16.67
N MET A 800 -10.64 26.27 16.48
CA MET A 800 -11.17 25.12 17.19
C MET A 800 -10.09 24.07 17.41
N SER A 801 -10.16 23.39 18.56
CA SER A 801 -9.29 22.27 18.85
C SER A 801 -9.56 21.11 17.89
N ILE A 802 -8.50 20.64 17.23
CA ILE A 802 -8.54 19.57 16.25
C ILE A 802 -8.33 18.18 16.90
N SER A 803 -8.67 17.11 16.19
CA SER A 803 -8.64 15.73 16.72
C SER A 803 -7.24 15.15 16.96
N GLN A 804 -6.19 15.85 16.53
CA GLN A 804 -4.79 15.43 16.59
C GLN A 804 -3.95 16.70 16.70
N THR A 805 -2.71 16.59 17.17
CA THR A 805 -1.78 17.73 17.23
C THR A 805 -1.63 18.43 15.88
N ALA A 806 -1.46 19.76 15.90
CA ALA A 806 -1.16 20.57 14.72
C ALA A 806 -0.04 19.99 13.83
N PRO A 807 1.14 19.56 14.35
CA PRO A 807 2.18 18.93 13.55
C PRO A 807 1.71 17.68 12.80
N GLY A 808 1.01 16.75 13.48
CA GLY A 808 0.47 15.54 12.83
C GLY A 808 -0.52 15.90 11.71
N CYS A 809 -1.38 16.89 11.95
CA CYS A 809 -2.32 17.38 10.94
C CYS A 809 -1.61 17.99 9.72
N TYR A 810 -0.54 18.76 9.92
CA TYR A 810 0.22 19.37 8.83
C TYR A 810 0.98 18.34 8.01
N ALA A 811 1.62 17.37 8.64
CA ALA A 811 2.26 16.26 7.95
C ALA A 811 1.27 15.53 7.03
N HIS A 812 0.08 15.21 7.54
CA HIS A 812 -0.99 14.58 6.76
C HIS A 812 -1.43 15.43 5.56
N LEU A 813 -1.56 16.75 5.74
CA LEU A 813 -1.95 17.65 4.67
C LEU A 813 -0.89 17.73 3.56
N ILE A 814 0.38 17.74 3.95
CA ILE A 814 1.50 17.79 3.00
C ILE A 814 1.65 16.46 2.26
N ALA A 815 1.56 15.32 2.94
CA ALA A 815 1.58 14.00 2.30
C ALA A 815 0.47 13.88 1.24
N ASN A 816 -0.75 14.30 1.59
CA ASN A 816 -1.88 14.34 0.64
C ASN A 816 -1.72 15.36 -0.49
N GLN A 817 -1.02 16.48 -0.27
CA GLN A 817 -0.80 17.48 -1.31
C GLN A 817 0.31 17.05 -2.27
N ALA A 818 1.39 16.47 -1.74
CA ALA A 818 2.54 16.00 -2.50
C ALA A 818 2.16 14.97 -3.58
N ARG A 819 1.11 14.18 -3.37
CA ARG A 819 0.55 13.26 -4.40
C ARG A 819 0.16 13.96 -5.72
N TYR A 820 -0.14 15.26 -5.68
CA TYR A 820 -0.49 16.06 -6.86
C TYR A 820 0.72 16.69 -7.54
N LEU A 821 1.81 16.84 -6.77
CA LEU A 821 3.03 17.53 -7.19
C LEU A 821 3.99 16.58 -7.91
N VAL A 822 3.96 15.30 -7.55
CA VAL A 822 4.82 14.29 -8.19
C VAL A 822 4.16 13.83 -9.49
N ASP A 823 4.94 13.72 -10.57
CA ASP A 823 4.56 12.93 -11.74
C ASP A 823 5.19 11.54 -11.59
N PHE A 824 4.35 10.52 -11.49
CA PHE A 824 4.84 9.14 -11.44
C PHE A 824 5.01 8.69 -12.88
N GLU A 825 6.26 8.47 -13.30
CA GLU A 825 6.49 7.57 -14.41
C GLU A 825 5.82 6.23 -14.04
N LYS A 826 4.94 5.73 -14.91
CA LYS A 826 4.17 4.51 -14.65
C LYS A 826 5.15 3.36 -14.39
N TYR A 827 5.37 3.05 -13.11
CA TYR A 827 6.08 1.86 -12.70
C TYR A 827 5.16 0.68 -13.00
N SER A 828 5.25 0.13 -14.21
CA SER A 828 4.54 -1.10 -14.52
C SER A 828 5.06 -2.18 -13.57
N ILE A 829 4.22 -2.65 -12.65
CA ILE A 829 4.52 -3.82 -11.80
C ILE A 829 4.66 -5.09 -12.67
N TYR A 830 4.09 -5.07 -13.88
CA TYR A 830 4.34 -6.07 -14.93
C TYR A 830 5.51 -5.70 -15.85
N GLY A 831 6.23 -4.64 -15.53
CA GLY A 831 7.30 -4.06 -16.33
C GLY A 831 8.68 -4.41 -15.81
N ASN A 832 8.81 -5.26 -14.78
CA ASN A 832 10.12 -5.67 -14.32
C ASN A 832 10.89 -6.55 -15.32
N GLU A 833 10.26 -6.92 -16.44
CA GLU A 833 10.95 -7.41 -17.63
C GLU A 833 11.36 -6.25 -18.57
N ARG A 834 10.57 -5.17 -18.70
CA ARG A 834 10.84 -4.02 -19.59
C ARG A 834 11.72 -2.90 -18.99
N ALA A 835 11.78 -2.71 -17.67
CA ALA A 835 12.76 -1.83 -17.05
C ALA A 835 14.17 -2.46 -17.10
N SER A 836 14.24 -3.79 -17.03
CA SER A 836 15.48 -4.52 -17.36
C SER A 836 15.93 -4.28 -18.78
N ILE A 837 15.03 -4.09 -19.74
CA ILE A 837 15.35 -3.86 -21.17
C ILE A 837 16.06 -2.51 -21.36
N PHE A 838 15.57 -1.45 -20.71
CA PHE A 838 16.17 -0.11 -20.82
C PHE A 838 17.46 0.01 -20.00
N LEU A 839 17.50 -0.56 -18.78
CA LEU A 839 18.73 -0.64 -17.97
C LEU A 839 19.78 -1.58 -18.61
N PHE A 840 19.38 -2.66 -19.29
CA PHE A 840 20.29 -3.51 -20.08
C PHE A 840 20.92 -2.74 -21.22
N ALA A 841 20.09 -2.04 -22.02
CA ALA A 841 20.57 -1.25 -23.13
C ALA A 841 21.40 -0.06 -22.63
N TRP A 842 21.05 0.52 -21.48
CA TRP A 842 21.78 1.61 -20.85
C TRP A 842 23.16 1.17 -20.33
N ASP A 843 23.30 0.04 -19.65
CA ASP A 843 24.62 -0.51 -19.27
C ASP A 843 25.48 -0.90 -20.49
N LEU A 844 24.83 -1.31 -21.59
CA LEU A 844 25.51 -1.67 -22.83
C LEU A 844 25.96 -0.44 -23.65
N LEU A 845 25.21 0.67 -23.57
CA LEU A 845 25.42 1.91 -24.31
C LEU A 845 26.23 2.95 -23.51
N PHE A 846 26.11 2.97 -22.18
CA PHE A 846 26.79 3.89 -21.27
C PHE A 846 27.80 3.13 -20.40
N ARG A 847 28.99 2.93 -20.97
CA ARG A 847 30.15 2.31 -20.30
C ARG A 847 30.64 3.23 -19.16
N CYS A 848 30.25 2.97 -17.91
CA CYS A 848 30.93 3.58 -16.77
C CYS A 848 32.35 2.99 -16.67
N HIS A 849 33.36 3.80 -16.98
CA HIS A 849 34.76 3.41 -16.90
C HIS A 849 35.24 3.57 -15.45
N GLU A 850 35.30 2.46 -14.72
CA GLU A 850 36.06 2.35 -13.48
C GLU A 850 37.15 1.32 -13.72
N GLU A 851 38.43 1.73 -13.69
CA GLU A 851 39.55 0.80 -13.87
C GLU A 851 39.62 -0.18 -12.70
N VAL A 852 39.40 -1.46 -12.99
CA VAL A 852 39.45 -2.55 -12.02
C VAL A 852 40.88 -3.04 -11.86
N LYS A 853 41.39 -3.10 -10.62
CA LYS A 853 42.64 -3.80 -10.31
C LYS A 853 42.55 -5.26 -10.73
N GLU A 854 43.60 -5.72 -11.39
CA GLU A 854 43.71 -7.10 -11.84
C GLU A 854 43.66 -8.08 -10.65
N PRO A 855 42.78 -9.10 -10.66
CA PRO A 855 42.63 -10.04 -9.56
C PRO A 855 43.88 -10.92 -9.44
N LYS A 856 44.31 -11.23 -8.22
CA LYS A 856 45.45 -12.13 -7.94
C LYS A 856 45.00 -13.52 -7.52
N VAL A 857 43.85 -13.63 -6.83
CA VAL A 857 43.27 -14.91 -6.40
C VAL A 857 41.90 -15.08 -7.03
N ILE A 858 41.72 -16.17 -7.80
CA ILE A 858 40.50 -16.42 -8.57
C ILE A 858 39.99 -17.83 -8.26
N LEU A 859 38.72 -17.92 -7.86
CA LEU A 859 38.06 -19.21 -7.64
C LEU A 859 37.07 -19.51 -8.77
N ILE A 860 37.15 -20.71 -9.35
CA ILE A 860 36.31 -21.11 -10.48
C ILE A 860 35.58 -22.42 -10.16
N THR A 861 34.24 -22.38 -10.14
CA THR A 861 33.43 -23.61 -10.02
C THR A 861 33.12 -24.22 -11.39
N GLY A 862 33.11 -25.56 -11.46
CA GLY A 862 33.00 -26.28 -12.73
C GLY A 862 34.28 -26.16 -13.59
N ALA A 863 35.44 -26.00 -12.96
CA ALA A 863 36.72 -25.74 -13.64
C ALA A 863 37.25 -26.92 -14.48
N SER A 864 36.74 -28.14 -14.26
CA SER A 864 37.25 -29.36 -14.89
C SER A 864 36.97 -29.49 -16.39
N SER A 865 36.10 -28.65 -16.99
CA SER A 865 35.80 -28.72 -18.43
C SER A 865 35.09 -27.46 -18.96
N GLY A 866 34.94 -27.35 -20.29
CA GLY A 866 34.10 -26.34 -20.95
C GLY A 866 34.50 -24.91 -20.64
N ILE A 867 33.51 -24.06 -20.31
CA ILE A 867 33.71 -22.63 -20.01
C ILE A 867 34.62 -22.44 -18.81
N GLY A 868 34.44 -23.23 -17.74
CA GLY A 868 35.27 -23.12 -16.52
C GLY A 868 36.75 -23.40 -16.80
N LYS A 869 37.05 -24.45 -17.58
CA LYS A 869 38.42 -24.74 -18.03
C LYS A 869 39.01 -23.60 -18.86
N ALA A 870 38.24 -23.04 -19.80
CA ALA A 870 38.72 -21.96 -20.66
C ALA A 870 39.01 -20.68 -19.85
N ILE A 871 38.17 -20.35 -18.87
CA ILE A 871 38.40 -19.22 -17.94
C ILE A 871 39.68 -19.47 -17.12
N ALA A 872 39.87 -20.67 -16.58
CA ALA A 872 41.08 -21.02 -15.82
C ALA A 872 42.35 -20.82 -16.65
N LEU A 873 42.34 -21.24 -17.92
CA LEU A 873 43.48 -21.10 -18.83
C LEU A 873 43.72 -19.67 -19.33
N GLU A 874 42.68 -18.82 -19.37
CA GLU A 874 42.80 -17.41 -19.77
C GLU A 874 43.44 -16.57 -18.64
N TYR A 875 43.10 -16.86 -17.38
CA TYR A 875 43.68 -16.19 -16.22
C TYR A 875 44.99 -16.81 -15.73
N ALA A 876 45.41 -17.96 -16.26
CA ALA A 876 46.65 -18.62 -15.88
C ALA A 876 47.87 -17.86 -16.38
N LYS A 877 48.53 -17.14 -15.46
CA LYS A 877 49.78 -16.39 -15.69
C LYS A 877 50.56 -16.20 -14.39
N PRO A 878 51.85 -15.82 -14.44
CA PRO A 878 52.66 -15.55 -13.25
C PRO A 878 52.02 -14.58 -12.26
N GLY A 879 52.04 -14.92 -10.98
CA GLY A 879 51.47 -14.10 -9.90
C GLY A 879 49.99 -14.32 -9.62
N ILE A 880 49.30 -15.18 -10.37
CA ILE A 880 47.90 -15.57 -10.14
C ILE A 880 47.82 -16.90 -9.37
N THR A 881 46.91 -16.96 -8.41
CA THR A 881 46.50 -18.19 -7.70
C THR A 881 45.08 -18.58 -8.12
N LEU A 882 44.90 -19.80 -8.61
CA LEU A 882 43.63 -20.33 -9.11
C LEU A 882 43.11 -21.43 -8.19
N GLY A 883 41.93 -21.22 -7.61
CA GLY A 883 41.14 -22.28 -6.99
C GLY A 883 40.29 -22.97 -8.04
N LEU A 884 40.56 -24.25 -8.33
CA LEU A 884 39.86 -25.03 -9.34
C LEU A 884 38.90 -26.02 -8.67
N LEU A 885 37.60 -25.70 -8.68
CA LEU A 885 36.57 -26.48 -7.99
C LEU A 885 35.71 -27.31 -8.96
N ALA A 886 35.70 -28.63 -8.78
CA ALA A 886 34.79 -29.56 -9.45
C ALA A 886 34.80 -30.94 -8.77
N ARG A 887 33.92 -31.85 -9.20
CA ARG A 887 33.81 -33.21 -8.63
C ARG A 887 34.80 -34.25 -9.15
N SER A 888 35.58 -33.95 -10.18
CA SER A 888 36.49 -34.92 -10.84
C SER A 888 37.94 -34.50 -10.63
N LYS A 889 38.60 -35.16 -9.68
CA LYS A 889 40.01 -34.89 -9.33
C LYS A 889 40.94 -35.02 -10.54
N GLU A 890 40.88 -36.14 -11.25
CA GLU A 890 41.71 -36.41 -12.43
C GLU A 890 41.63 -35.30 -13.50
N ARG A 891 40.42 -34.79 -13.79
CA ARG A 891 40.24 -33.69 -14.75
C ARG A 891 40.73 -32.36 -14.21
N LEU A 892 40.61 -32.12 -12.90
CA LEU A 892 41.17 -30.93 -12.26
C LEU A 892 42.69 -30.97 -12.29
N ASP A 893 43.32 -32.12 -12.02
CA ASP A 893 44.78 -32.31 -12.09
C ASP A 893 45.30 -31.96 -13.49
N ALA A 894 44.60 -32.42 -14.54
CA ALA A 894 44.96 -32.12 -15.92
C ALA A 894 44.83 -30.62 -16.28
N VAL A 895 43.85 -29.91 -15.71
CA VAL A 895 43.67 -28.46 -15.92
C VAL A 895 44.66 -27.66 -15.09
N ALA A 896 44.89 -28.05 -13.83
CA ALA A 896 45.87 -27.45 -12.93
C ALA A 896 47.26 -27.45 -13.56
N LYS A 897 47.70 -28.61 -14.10
CA LYS A 897 48.96 -28.72 -14.83
C LYS A 897 49.05 -27.75 -16.02
N GLN A 898 47.99 -27.65 -16.83
CA GLN A 898 47.95 -26.69 -17.95
C GLN A 898 47.99 -25.21 -17.50
N CYS A 899 47.44 -24.91 -16.33
CA CYS A 899 47.50 -23.56 -15.73
C CYS A 899 48.90 -23.28 -15.15
N GLU A 900 49.53 -24.27 -14.54
CA GLU A 900 50.90 -24.21 -14.00
C GLU A 900 51.95 -24.08 -15.09
N ASP A 901 51.77 -24.78 -16.22
CA ASP A 901 52.62 -24.64 -17.42
C ASP A 901 52.59 -23.20 -17.98
N LYS A 902 51.54 -22.41 -17.68
CA LYS A 902 51.42 -20.99 -18.00
C LYS A 902 51.91 -20.04 -16.89
N GLY A 903 52.35 -20.59 -15.75
CA GLY A 903 52.96 -19.85 -14.64
C GLY A 903 52.03 -19.47 -13.48
N ALA A 904 50.76 -19.89 -13.48
CA ALA A 904 49.89 -19.68 -12.32
C ALA A 904 50.12 -20.74 -11.23
N LYS A 905 49.78 -20.43 -9.98
CA LYS A 905 49.62 -21.44 -8.92
C LYS A 905 48.21 -21.98 -8.96
N SER A 906 48.02 -23.29 -8.96
CA SER A 906 46.69 -23.90 -9.00
C SER A 906 46.46 -24.76 -7.76
N GLU A 907 45.30 -24.63 -7.13
CA GLU A 907 44.87 -25.48 -6.03
C GLU A 907 43.55 -26.19 -6.40
N ILE A 908 43.48 -27.48 -6.10
CA ILE A 908 42.38 -28.34 -6.52
C ILE A 908 41.41 -28.53 -5.36
N LEU A 909 40.18 -28.07 -5.56
CA LEU A 909 39.10 -28.16 -4.58
C LEU A 909 38.08 -29.21 -5.07
N CYS A 910 38.32 -30.48 -4.72
CA CYS A 910 37.52 -31.59 -5.22
C CYS A 910 36.25 -31.83 -4.38
N VAL A 911 35.19 -31.07 -4.64
CA VAL A 911 33.90 -31.16 -3.94
C VAL A 911 32.73 -31.16 -4.93
N ASP A 912 31.67 -31.93 -4.63
CA ASP A 912 30.40 -31.81 -5.34
C ASP A 912 29.63 -30.58 -4.81
N ILE A 913 29.31 -29.65 -5.69
CA ILE A 913 28.67 -28.37 -5.33
C ILE A 913 27.25 -28.55 -4.74
N SER A 914 26.64 -29.72 -4.90
CA SER A 914 25.37 -30.06 -4.25
C SER A 914 25.51 -30.42 -2.76
N ASP A 915 26.71 -30.81 -2.30
CA ASP A 915 27.03 -31.04 -0.88
C ASP A 915 27.38 -29.70 -0.23
N THR A 916 26.35 -28.92 0.13
CA THR A 916 26.49 -27.54 0.61
C THR A 916 27.30 -27.42 1.89
N ILE A 917 27.29 -28.44 2.75
CA ILE A 917 28.02 -28.43 4.03
C ILE A 917 29.53 -28.50 3.75
N LYS A 918 29.98 -29.52 3.01
CA LYS A 918 31.40 -29.64 2.64
C LYS A 918 31.86 -28.51 1.72
N LEU A 919 30.97 -28.03 0.86
CA LEU A 919 31.25 -26.88 0.00
C LEU A 919 31.57 -25.63 0.83
N ILE A 920 30.77 -25.30 1.85
CA ILE A 920 31.03 -24.15 2.72
C ILE A 920 32.39 -24.29 3.40
N GLU A 921 32.69 -25.46 3.96
CA GLU A 921 33.96 -25.73 4.65
C GLU A 921 35.17 -25.50 3.72
N VAL A 922 35.14 -26.07 2.52
CA VAL A 922 36.25 -25.93 1.55
C VAL A 922 36.37 -24.50 1.02
N LEU A 923 35.25 -23.80 0.77
CA LEU A 923 35.26 -22.40 0.33
C LEU A 923 35.84 -21.46 1.40
N VAL A 924 35.46 -21.67 2.67
CA VAL A 924 35.96 -20.89 3.80
C VAL A 924 37.46 -21.15 4.00
N SER A 925 37.88 -22.41 4.02
CA SER A 925 39.29 -22.79 4.16
C SER A 925 40.15 -22.17 3.06
N PHE A 926 39.69 -22.21 1.80
CA PHE A 926 40.43 -21.62 0.68
C PHE A 926 40.50 -20.09 0.78
N ASP A 927 39.40 -19.40 1.12
CA ASP A 927 39.40 -17.93 1.25
C ASP A 927 40.21 -17.43 2.48
N GLU A 928 40.39 -18.27 3.50
CA GLU A 928 41.28 -18.00 4.64
C GLU A 928 42.77 -18.08 4.26
N GLN A 929 43.13 -19.04 3.43
CA GLN A 929 44.51 -19.20 2.93
C GLN A 929 44.82 -18.22 1.81
N HIS A 930 43.85 -17.95 0.96
CA HIS A 930 43.94 -17.13 -0.25
C HIS A 930 42.71 -16.23 -0.35
N GLN A 931 42.81 -14.97 0.10
CA GLN A 931 41.71 -14.02 0.00
C GLN A 931 41.24 -13.87 -1.46
N ILE A 932 40.01 -14.31 -1.74
CA ILE A 932 39.52 -14.39 -3.12
C ILE A 932 39.16 -12.99 -3.63
N ASP A 933 39.77 -12.60 -4.75
CA ASP A 933 39.48 -11.33 -5.43
C ASP A 933 38.31 -11.48 -6.41
N LEU A 934 38.25 -12.60 -7.13
CA LEU A 934 37.27 -12.87 -8.18
C LEU A 934 36.70 -14.30 -8.08
N LEU A 935 35.38 -14.39 -7.97
CA LEU A 935 34.63 -15.65 -8.00
C LEU A 935 33.96 -15.85 -9.35
N PHE A 936 34.17 -17.01 -9.99
CA PHE A 936 33.35 -17.52 -11.08
C PHE A 936 32.42 -18.65 -10.60
N ALA A 937 31.17 -18.30 -10.33
CA ALA A 937 30.10 -19.26 -10.05
C ALA A 937 29.56 -19.82 -11.39
N ASN A 938 30.21 -20.87 -11.89
CA ASN A 938 30.04 -21.39 -13.25
C ASN A 938 29.52 -22.84 -13.33
N ALA A 939 29.60 -23.62 -12.25
CA ALA A 939 29.15 -25.01 -12.26
C ALA A 939 27.69 -25.15 -12.75
N ALA A 940 27.47 -26.03 -13.71
CA ALA A 940 26.14 -26.35 -14.22
C ALA A 940 26.11 -27.75 -14.82
N LEU A 941 24.92 -28.35 -14.83
CA LEU A 941 24.59 -29.59 -15.52
C LEU A 941 23.29 -29.44 -16.30
N THR A 942 23.14 -30.24 -17.35
CA THR A 942 21.89 -30.46 -18.06
C THR A 942 21.74 -31.96 -18.32
N ARG A 943 20.59 -32.56 -17.95
CA ARG A 943 20.28 -33.99 -18.11
C ARG A 943 18.78 -34.18 -18.35
N GLY A 944 18.43 -35.04 -19.32
CA GLY A 944 17.05 -35.44 -19.65
C GLY A 944 16.18 -34.33 -20.24
N THR A 945 15.14 -34.72 -20.99
CA THR A 945 14.07 -33.82 -21.45
C THR A 945 12.71 -34.37 -21.00
N MET A 946 11.66 -33.54 -21.01
CA MET A 946 10.29 -34.02 -20.72
C MET A 946 9.75 -35.02 -21.77
N GLU A 947 10.47 -35.20 -22.90
CA GLU A 947 10.10 -36.08 -24.01
C GLU A 947 10.89 -37.41 -24.01
N ASP A 948 11.81 -37.62 -23.06
CA ASP A 948 12.51 -38.91 -22.92
C ASP A 948 11.54 -39.95 -22.32
N GLU A 949 10.91 -40.78 -23.16
CA GLU A 949 9.97 -41.84 -22.75
C GLU A 949 10.61 -42.88 -21.80
N ASP A 950 11.94 -43.01 -21.81
CA ASP A 950 12.71 -43.91 -20.95
C ASP A 950 13.12 -43.30 -19.59
N ALA A 951 12.76 -42.04 -19.30
CA ALA A 951 13.11 -41.38 -18.05
C ALA A 951 12.24 -41.85 -16.86
N THR A 952 12.41 -43.11 -16.46
CA THR A 952 11.79 -43.75 -15.30
C THR A 952 12.15 -43.07 -13.96
N GLU A 953 13.10 -42.13 -13.93
CA GLU A 953 13.59 -41.41 -12.75
C GLU A 953 13.58 -39.86 -12.91
N TRP A 954 12.58 -39.28 -13.59
CA TRP A 954 12.52 -37.82 -13.80
C TRP A 954 12.47 -37.02 -12.48
N GLU A 955 11.92 -37.58 -11.41
CA GLU A 955 11.73 -36.91 -10.10
C GLU A 955 13.05 -36.51 -9.43
N ASP A 956 14.11 -37.27 -9.63
CA ASP A 956 15.42 -36.96 -9.03
C ASP A 956 16.31 -36.15 -9.96
N LEU A 957 16.04 -36.22 -11.28
CA LEU A 957 16.80 -35.50 -12.29
C LEU A 957 16.61 -33.97 -12.20
N TRP A 958 15.36 -33.50 -12.05
CA TRP A 958 15.11 -32.05 -11.93
C TRP A 958 15.63 -31.48 -10.62
N LYS A 959 15.56 -32.25 -9.51
CA LYS A 959 16.13 -31.86 -8.21
C LYS A 959 17.65 -31.73 -8.33
N GLN A 960 18.32 -32.72 -8.93
CA GLN A 960 19.76 -32.67 -9.16
C GLN A 960 20.17 -31.45 -10.00
N ILE A 961 19.40 -31.11 -11.04
CA ILE A 961 19.62 -29.91 -11.87
C ILE A 961 19.49 -28.64 -11.04
N ILE A 962 18.47 -28.52 -10.18
CA ILE A 962 18.30 -27.36 -9.30
C ILE A 962 19.41 -27.29 -8.26
N ASP A 963 19.75 -28.40 -7.63
CA ASP A 963 20.74 -28.47 -6.55
C ASP A 963 22.12 -28.05 -7.05
N VAL A 964 22.50 -28.44 -8.26
CA VAL A 964 23.78 -28.02 -8.86
C VAL A 964 23.70 -26.63 -9.49
N ASN A 965 22.71 -26.38 -10.37
CA ASN A 965 22.69 -25.14 -11.16
C ASN A 965 22.29 -23.92 -10.35
N TYR A 966 21.45 -24.08 -9.33
CA TYR A 966 20.94 -22.97 -8.55
C TYR A 966 21.42 -23.04 -7.10
N SER A 967 21.01 -24.06 -6.33
CA SER A 967 21.28 -24.12 -4.88
C SER A 967 22.79 -24.07 -4.57
N GLY A 968 23.60 -24.85 -5.27
CA GLY A 968 25.05 -24.88 -5.11
C GLY A 968 25.74 -23.57 -5.51
N ASN A 969 25.28 -22.94 -6.60
CA ASN A 969 25.81 -21.63 -7.03
C ASN A 969 25.43 -20.52 -6.03
N VAL A 970 24.18 -20.49 -5.55
CA VAL A 970 23.73 -19.53 -4.53
C VAL A 970 24.49 -19.75 -3.23
N CYS A 971 24.69 -21.00 -2.80
CA CYS A 971 25.49 -21.33 -1.62
C CYS A 971 26.92 -20.81 -1.75
N THR A 972 27.57 -21.08 -2.90
CA THR A 972 28.94 -20.60 -3.20
C THR A 972 29.02 -19.07 -3.12
N VAL A 973 28.11 -18.39 -3.84
CA VAL A 973 28.07 -16.93 -3.93
C VAL A 973 27.81 -16.31 -2.57
N MET A 974 26.81 -16.79 -1.82
CA MET A 974 26.46 -16.20 -0.52
C MET A 974 27.51 -16.44 0.55
N THR A 975 28.19 -17.59 0.52
CA THR A 975 29.30 -17.90 1.43
C THR A 975 30.44 -16.89 1.23
N LEU A 976 30.86 -16.70 -0.01
CA LEU A 976 31.97 -15.79 -0.33
C LEU A 976 31.55 -14.31 -0.28
N TYR A 977 30.32 -13.97 -0.64
CA TYR A 977 29.77 -12.62 -0.49
C TYR A 977 29.84 -12.13 0.95
N LYS A 978 29.50 -12.97 1.94
CA LYS A 978 29.61 -12.62 3.37
C LYS A 978 31.05 -12.25 3.75
N ARG A 979 32.03 -13.03 3.28
CA ARG A 979 33.45 -12.78 3.55
C ARG A 979 34.00 -11.58 2.79
N MET A 980 33.62 -11.41 1.52
CA MET A 980 33.92 -10.22 0.70
C MET A 980 33.36 -8.94 1.33
N LYS A 981 32.19 -9.04 1.98
CA LYS A 981 31.54 -7.91 2.66
C LYS A 981 32.29 -7.48 3.91
N GLU A 982 32.85 -8.42 4.68
CA GLU A 982 33.70 -8.09 5.83
C GLU A 982 34.96 -7.32 5.42
N ARG A 983 35.56 -7.66 4.28
CA ARG A 983 36.73 -6.96 3.71
C ARG A 983 36.40 -5.77 2.80
N ASN A 984 35.11 -5.49 2.57
CA ASN A 984 34.62 -4.42 1.69
C ASN A 984 35.27 -4.41 0.29
N SER A 985 35.49 -5.60 -0.28
CA SER A 985 36.11 -5.75 -1.59
C SER A 985 35.86 -7.14 -2.19
N GLY A 986 35.59 -7.19 -3.50
CA GLY A 986 35.53 -8.43 -4.27
C GLY A 986 34.80 -8.26 -5.61
N GLN A 987 34.88 -9.28 -6.46
CA GLN A 987 34.09 -9.37 -7.68
C GLN A 987 33.50 -10.77 -7.84
N ILE A 988 32.22 -10.85 -8.22
CA ILE A 988 31.46 -12.08 -8.36
C ILE A 988 30.89 -12.14 -9.77
N ALA A 989 31.26 -13.18 -10.51
CA ALA A 989 30.77 -13.46 -11.85
C ALA A 989 29.89 -14.73 -11.84
N ILE A 990 28.60 -14.58 -12.11
CA ILE A 990 27.61 -15.67 -12.08
C ILE A 990 27.28 -16.10 -13.51
N THR A 991 27.45 -17.39 -13.81
CA THR A 991 27.24 -17.91 -15.17
C THR A 991 25.84 -18.48 -15.38
N SER A 992 25.04 -17.76 -16.17
CA SER A 992 23.71 -18.15 -16.62
C SER A 992 23.75 -18.74 -18.05
N SER A 993 22.78 -18.41 -18.90
CA SER A 993 22.65 -18.81 -20.31
C SER A 993 21.64 -17.92 -21.02
N ILE A 994 21.74 -17.78 -22.35
CA ILE A 994 20.68 -17.17 -23.17
C ILE A 994 19.31 -17.84 -22.94
N GLN A 995 19.29 -19.13 -22.56
CA GLN A 995 18.07 -19.87 -22.23
C GLN A 995 17.41 -19.43 -20.91
N GLY A 996 18.08 -18.59 -20.10
CA GLY A 996 17.47 -17.92 -18.96
C GLY A 996 16.56 -16.75 -19.35
N PHE A 997 16.66 -16.24 -20.59
CA PHE A 997 15.78 -15.21 -21.14
C PHE A 997 14.61 -15.79 -21.94
N PHE A 998 14.90 -16.84 -22.73
CA PHE A 998 13.91 -17.50 -23.56
C PHE A 998 14.15 -19.02 -23.53
N GLY A 999 13.22 -19.76 -22.92
CA GLY A 999 13.36 -21.20 -22.75
C GLY A 999 12.92 -21.98 -24.00
N PHE A 1000 13.70 -23.00 -24.38
CA PHE A 1000 13.27 -23.98 -25.37
C PHE A 1000 12.40 -25.09 -24.74
N PRO A 1001 11.43 -25.65 -25.48
CA PRO A 1001 10.51 -26.67 -24.95
C PRO A 1001 11.20 -27.87 -24.27
N GLN A 1002 12.36 -28.28 -24.78
CA GLN A 1002 13.09 -29.46 -24.31
C GLN A 1002 13.96 -29.22 -23.05
N GLY A 1003 14.07 -27.98 -22.55
CA GLY A 1003 15.03 -27.62 -21.49
C GLY A 1003 14.39 -27.06 -20.20
N CYS A 1004 13.13 -27.35 -19.91
CA CYS A 1004 12.34 -26.63 -18.89
C CYS A 1004 13.04 -26.46 -17.54
N TRP A 1005 13.62 -27.53 -16.96
CA TRP A 1005 14.30 -27.47 -15.66
C TRP A 1005 15.60 -26.64 -15.71
N TYR A 1006 16.42 -26.85 -16.74
CA TYR A 1006 17.63 -26.07 -16.95
C TYR A 1006 17.30 -24.58 -17.15
N ASN A 1007 16.32 -24.27 -18.00
CA ASN A 1007 15.88 -22.91 -18.29
C ASN A 1007 15.38 -22.19 -17.05
N SER A 1008 14.60 -22.89 -16.20
CA SER A 1008 14.16 -22.37 -14.91
C SER A 1008 15.34 -22.01 -14.00
N THR A 1009 16.35 -22.88 -13.88
CA THR A 1009 17.53 -22.58 -13.04
C THR A 1009 18.32 -21.37 -13.56
N LYS A 1010 18.49 -21.23 -14.87
CA LYS A 1010 19.21 -20.10 -15.49
C LYS A 1010 18.42 -18.80 -15.38
N SER A 1011 17.09 -18.84 -15.51
CA SER A 1011 16.22 -17.69 -15.25
C SER A 1011 16.28 -17.26 -13.78
N ALA A 1012 16.30 -18.21 -12.84
CA ALA A 1012 16.47 -17.93 -11.43
C ALA A 1012 17.83 -17.27 -11.11
N LEU A 1013 18.92 -17.71 -11.74
CA LEU A 1013 20.24 -17.06 -11.61
C LEU A 1013 20.26 -15.64 -12.17
N ASN A 1014 19.53 -15.36 -13.27
CA ASN A 1014 19.43 -14.00 -13.82
C ASN A 1014 18.81 -13.04 -12.80
N SER A 1015 17.71 -13.44 -12.16
CA SER A 1015 17.07 -12.64 -11.11
C SER A 1015 17.97 -12.50 -9.89
N PHE A 1016 18.59 -13.59 -9.44
CA PHE A 1016 19.49 -13.58 -8.28
C PHE A 1016 20.69 -12.65 -8.46
N ALA A 1017 21.35 -12.69 -9.62
CA ALA A 1017 22.50 -11.82 -9.91
C ALA A 1017 22.13 -10.33 -9.96
N ARG A 1018 20.93 -10.01 -10.49
CA ARG A 1018 20.41 -8.63 -10.52
C ARG A 1018 20.18 -8.12 -9.11
N ASP A 1019 19.47 -8.88 -8.30
CA ASP A 1019 19.16 -8.49 -6.92
C ASP A 1019 20.43 -8.36 -6.08
N LEU A 1020 21.38 -9.30 -6.27
CA LEU A 1020 22.65 -9.28 -5.54
C LEU A 1020 23.52 -8.06 -5.90
N ARG A 1021 23.55 -7.61 -7.17
CA ARG A 1021 24.33 -6.42 -7.56
C ARG A 1021 23.94 -5.19 -6.75
N TYR A 1022 22.64 -4.93 -6.59
CA TYR A 1022 22.14 -3.80 -5.79
C TYR A 1022 22.50 -3.91 -4.31
N VAL A 1023 22.50 -5.14 -3.77
CA VAL A 1023 22.82 -5.40 -2.35
C VAL A 1023 24.32 -5.39 -2.09
N ALA A 1024 25.14 -5.68 -3.11
CA ALA A 1024 26.58 -5.79 -3.02
C ALA A 1024 27.32 -4.46 -3.24
N GLU A 1025 26.73 -3.54 -4.02
CA GLU A 1025 27.32 -2.24 -4.38
C GLU A 1025 27.74 -1.38 -3.17
N PRO A 1026 26.95 -1.22 -2.09
CA PRO A 1026 27.37 -0.46 -0.92
C PRO A 1026 28.59 -1.04 -0.18
N HIS A 1027 28.92 -2.31 -0.46
CA HIS A 1027 30.05 -3.02 0.14
C HIS A 1027 31.26 -3.09 -0.78
N ASN A 1028 31.27 -2.32 -1.87
CA ASN A 1028 32.33 -2.32 -2.87
C ASN A 1028 32.62 -3.73 -3.44
N ILE A 1029 31.56 -4.54 -3.55
CA ILE A 1029 31.58 -5.85 -4.18
C ILE A 1029 30.86 -5.75 -5.51
N ARG A 1030 31.57 -6.10 -6.57
CA ARG A 1030 31.04 -6.05 -7.94
C ARG A 1030 30.38 -7.36 -8.29
N VAL A 1031 29.26 -7.30 -9.00
CA VAL A 1031 28.53 -8.49 -9.46
C VAL A 1031 28.29 -8.38 -10.95
N SER A 1032 28.64 -9.43 -11.70
CA SER A 1032 28.43 -9.55 -13.13
C SER A 1032 27.70 -10.86 -13.46
N LEU A 1033 26.77 -10.79 -14.40
CA LEU A 1033 26.02 -11.90 -14.96
C LEU A 1033 26.61 -12.27 -16.33
N ILE A 1034 27.11 -13.50 -16.46
CA ILE A 1034 27.62 -14.04 -17.73
C ILE A 1034 26.50 -14.84 -18.39
N VAL A 1035 26.12 -14.46 -19.62
CA VAL A 1035 25.03 -15.04 -20.39
C VAL A 1035 25.59 -15.63 -21.69
N PRO A 1036 26.20 -16.82 -21.65
CA PRO A 1036 26.77 -17.43 -22.86
C PRO A 1036 25.68 -17.85 -23.83
N GLY A 1037 25.96 -17.68 -25.13
CA GLY A 1037 25.23 -18.32 -26.22
C GLY A 1037 25.60 -19.80 -26.36
N THR A 1038 25.48 -20.35 -27.56
CA THR A 1038 25.82 -21.76 -27.82
C THR A 1038 27.34 -21.93 -27.92
N ILE A 1039 27.96 -22.50 -26.88
CA ILE A 1039 29.41 -22.72 -26.77
C ILE A 1039 29.74 -24.21 -26.86
N THR A 1040 30.85 -24.56 -27.49
CA THR A 1040 31.35 -25.94 -27.52
C THR A 1040 31.82 -26.38 -26.12
N THR A 1041 31.06 -27.27 -25.48
CA THR A 1041 31.33 -27.85 -24.17
C THR A 1041 30.88 -29.30 -24.14
N ASN A 1042 31.26 -30.05 -23.11
CA ASN A 1042 30.78 -31.43 -22.92
C ASN A 1042 29.24 -31.53 -22.84
N MET A 1043 28.54 -30.44 -22.48
CA MET A 1043 27.07 -30.40 -22.46
C MET A 1043 26.45 -30.28 -23.86
N THR A 1044 27.16 -29.66 -24.80
CA THR A 1044 26.67 -29.38 -26.17
C THR A 1044 27.26 -30.32 -27.22
N SER A 1045 28.30 -31.09 -26.89
CA SER A 1045 28.99 -32.04 -27.79
C SER A 1045 28.42 -33.47 -27.78
N ASN A 1046 27.49 -33.80 -26.87
CA ASN A 1046 26.80 -35.10 -26.88
C ASN A 1046 25.79 -35.15 -28.03
N LYS A 1047 25.72 -36.29 -28.75
CA LYS A 1047 24.86 -36.57 -29.94
C LYS A 1047 23.35 -36.25 -29.82
N ARG A 1048 22.87 -35.71 -28.69
CA ARG A 1048 21.46 -35.42 -28.41
C ARG A 1048 20.96 -34.07 -28.96
N PHE A 1049 21.86 -33.13 -29.23
CA PHE A 1049 21.53 -31.87 -29.90
C PHE A 1049 22.20 -31.87 -31.26
N ASN A 1050 21.44 -32.03 -32.34
CA ASN A 1050 21.94 -31.97 -33.73
C ASN A 1050 22.21 -30.49 -34.11
N LEU A 1051 23.07 -29.82 -33.35
CA LEU A 1051 23.41 -28.41 -33.52
C LEU A 1051 24.54 -28.28 -34.54
N ASN A 1052 24.26 -27.56 -35.62
CA ASN A 1052 25.18 -27.37 -36.74
C ASN A 1052 26.48 -26.68 -36.29
N ARG A 1053 27.63 -27.07 -36.88
CA ARG A 1053 29.00 -26.64 -36.50
C ARG A 1053 29.22 -25.12 -36.59
N PHE A 1054 28.34 -24.40 -37.30
CA PHE A 1054 28.35 -22.95 -37.49
C PHE A 1054 27.72 -22.13 -36.35
N ILE A 1055 27.01 -22.76 -35.41
CA ILE A 1055 26.35 -22.08 -34.26
C ILE A 1055 27.19 -22.19 -32.97
N LEU A 1056 28.12 -23.16 -32.94
CA LEU A 1056 28.98 -23.47 -31.81
C LEU A 1056 30.22 -22.57 -31.79
N HIS A 1057 30.33 -21.74 -30.77
CA HIS A 1057 31.50 -20.86 -30.59
C HIS A 1057 32.54 -21.46 -29.64
N ASP A 1058 33.81 -21.10 -29.89
CA ASP A 1058 34.96 -21.54 -29.12
C ASP A 1058 34.94 -20.98 -27.68
N PRO A 1059 35.05 -21.83 -26.64
CA PRO A 1059 35.06 -21.39 -25.25
C PRO A 1059 36.23 -20.45 -24.91
N THR A 1060 37.36 -20.51 -25.63
CA THR A 1060 38.51 -19.59 -25.43
C THR A 1060 38.16 -18.15 -25.82
N LYS A 1061 37.41 -17.95 -26.91
CA LYS A 1061 36.95 -16.62 -27.34
C LYS A 1061 35.95 -16.03 -26.33
N LEU A 1062 35.08 -16.87 -25.77
CA LEU A 1062 34.19 -16.46 -24.69
C LEU A 1062 34.98 -16.07 -23.44
N ALA A 1063 35.95 -16.88 -23.00
CA ALA A 1063 36.76 -16.59 -21.81
C ALA A 1063 37.51 -15.25 -21.91
N LYS A 1064 38.13 -14.98 -23.07
CA LYS A 1064 38.78 -13.69 -23.35
C LYS A 1064 37.79 -12.51 -23.30
N SER A 1065 36.60 -12.70 -23.89
CA SER A 1065 35.54 -11.68 -23.85
C SER A 1065 35.03 -11.41 -22.43
N ILE A 1066 34.90 -12.46 -21.61
CA ILE A 1066 34.52 -12.34 -20.20
C ILE A 1066 35.56 -11.54 -19.44
N ARG A 1067 36.85 -11.87 -19.56
CA ARG A 1067 37.93 -11.17 -18.85
C ARG A 1067 37.91 -9.66 -19.16
N MET A 1068 37.90 -9.29 -20.44
CA MET A 1068 37.90 -7.89 -20.87
C MET A 1068 36.68 -7.12 -20.35
N GLN A 1069 35.50 -7.76 -20.30
CA GLN A 1069 34.27 -7.11 -19.85
C GLN A 1069 34.16 -7.03 -18.32
N LEU A 1070 34.75 -7.98 -17.59
CA LEU A 1070 34.87 -7.92 -16.13
C LEU A 1070 35.85 -6.83 -15.66
N GLU A 1071 36.94 -6.61 -16.40
CA GLU A 1071 37.89 -5.50 -16.18
C GLU A 1071 37.20 -4.12 -16.34
N LEU A 1072 36.11 -4.06 -17.10
CA LEU A 1072 35.26 -2.87 -17.29
C LEU A 1072 34.02 -2.85 -16.37
N ASN A 1073 33.92 -3.78 -15.41
CA ASN A 1073 32.79 -3.92 -14.49
C ASN A 1073 31.39 -4.02 -15.16
N ILE A 1074 31.35 -4.58 -16.37
CA ILE A 1074 30.10 -4.74 -17.12
C ILE A 1074 29.19 -5.71 -16.39
N PHE A 1075 27.92 -5.33 -16.19
CA PHE A 1075 26.96 -6.20 -15.52
C PHE A 1075 26.64 -7.44 -16.35
N CYS A 1076 26.11 -7.28 -17.57
CA CYS A 1076 25.73 -8.41 -18.40
C CYS A 1076 26.75 -8.66 -19.51
N ILE A 1077 27.46 -9.79 -19.39
CA ILE A 1077 28.51 -10.21 -20.31
C ILE A 1077 27.94 -11.31 -21.20
N SER A 1078 27.90 -11.13 -22.52
CA SER A 1078 27.44 -12.17 -23.44
C SER A 1078 28.28 -12.29 -24.70
N TRP A 1079 28.43 -13.52 -25.16
CA TRP A 1079 29.06 -13.86 -26.43
C TRP A 1079 28.45 -15.14 -27.03
N PRO A 1080 28.13 -15.17 -28.34
CA PRO A 1080 28.08 -14.02 -29.27
C PRO A 1080 26.87 -13.11 -28.98
N PHE A 1081 27.09 -11.80 -29.02
CA PHE A 1081 26.07 -10.79 -28.68
C PHE A 1081 24.77 -10.92 -29.50
N ILE A 1082 24.86 -11.31 -30.77
CA ILE A 1082 23.71 -11.48 -31.67
C ILE A 1082 22.72 -12.53 -31.13
N GLN A 1083 23.21 -13.64 -30.58
CA GLN A 1083 22.34 -14.69 -30.03
C GLN A 1083 21.60 -14.21 -28.78
N MET A 1084 22.27 -13.43 -27.92
CA MET A 1084 21.62 -12.81 -26.77
C MET A 1084 20.57 -11.78 -27.20
N LEU A 1085 20.89 -10.89 -28.14
CA LEU A 1085 19.95 -9.89 -28.65
C LEU A 1085 18.70 -10.57 -29.22
N PHE A 1086 18.86 -11.67 -29.96
CA PHE A 1086 17.74 -12.41 -30.51
C PHE A 1086 16.89 -13.09 -29.43
N ALA A 1087 17.50 -13.81 -28.49
CA ALA A 1087 16.81 -14.43 -27.35
C ALA A 1087 16.07 -13.39 -26.49
N TRP A 1088 16.69 -12.22 -26.30
CA TRP A 1088 16.12 -11.08 -25.61
C TRP A 1088 14.91 -10.52 -26.35
N VAL A 1089 14.99 -10.24 -27.66
CA VAL A 1089 13.84 -9.78 -28.46
C VAL A 1089 12.70 -10.78 -28.36
N LEU A 1090 12.99 -12.08 -28.49
CA LEU A 1090 11.97 -13.12 -28.40
C LEU A 1090 11.24 -13.15 -27.05
N SER A 1091 11.97 -12.92 -25.95
CA SER A 1091 11.38 -12.84 -24.60
C SER A 1091 10.36 -11.71 -24.45
N THR A 1092 10.43 -10.65 -25.28
CA THR A 1092 9.52 -9.49 -25.20
C THR A 1092 8.14 -9.71 -25.82
N PHE A 1093 7.97 -10.78 -26.61
CA PHE A 1093 6.67 -11.07 -27.24
C PHE A 1093 5.66 -11.58 -26.20
N PRO A 1094 4.34 -11.40 -26.41
CA PRO A 1094 3.32 -11.95 -25.53
C PRO A 1094 3.37 -13.49 -25.45
N PRO A 1095 3.01 -14.13 -24.31
CA PRO A 1095 3.07 -15.59 -24.13
C PRO A 1095 2.31 -16.43 -25.16
N ARG A 1096 1.28 -15.87 -25.80
CA ARG A 1096 0.52 -16.54 -26.88
C ARG A 1096 1.32 -16.67 -28.18
N ILE A 1097 2.31 -15.80 -28.37
CA ILE A 1097 3.20 -15.80 -29.52
C ILE A 1097 4.40 -16.71 -29.25
N TRP A 1098 4.76 -16.99 -27.99
CA TRP A 1098 5.92 -17.81 -27.61
C TRP A 1098 5.93 -19.22 -28.20
N ILE A 1099 4.78 -19.89 -28.33
CA ILE A 1099 4.70 -21.22 -28.97
C ILE A 1099 5.01 -21.08 -30.46
N LEU A 1100 4.43 -20.07 -31.11
CA LEU A 1100 4.64 -19.79 -32.53
C LEU A 1100 6.08 -19.32 -32.81
N THR A 1101 6.67 -18.48 -31.96
CA THR A 1101 8.04 -17.99 -32.12
C THR A 1101 9.08 -19.02 -31.72
N SER A 1102 8.80 -19.92 -30.77
CA SER A 1102 9.68 -21.07 -30.48
C SER A 1102 9.73 -22.02 -31.67
N TRP A 1103 8.57 -22.29 -32.30
CA TRP A 1103 8.46 -23.11 -33.50
C TRP A 1103 9.08 -22.44 -34.72
N ILE A 1104 8.83 -21.14 -34.93
CA ILE A 1104 9.45 -20.34 -35.99
C ILE A 1104 10.95 -20.25 -35.78
N TYR A 1105 11.45 -20.08 -34.55
CA TYR A 1105 12.89 -20.06 -34.27
C TYR A 1105 13.55 -21.41 -34.54
N GLY A 1106 12.91 -22.51 -34.10
CA GLY A 1106 13.32 -23.86 -34.49
C GLY A 1106 13.43 -24.01 -36.00
N LYS A 1107 12.39 -23.60 -36.74
CA LYS A 1107 12.35 -23.64 -38.21
C LYS A 1107 13.25 -22.63 -38.92
N ILE A 1108 13.55 -21.47 -38.32
CA ILE A 1108 14.49 -20.47 -38.87
C ILE A 1108 15.91 -20.98 -38.70
N ILE A 1109 16.25 -21.59 -37.56
CA ILE A 1109 17.54 -22.29 -37.41
C ILE A 1109 17.65 -23.43 -38.42
N GLU A 1110 16.57 -24.19 -38.63
CA GLU A 1110 16.49 -25.28 -39.62
C GLU A 1110 16.63 -24.78 -41.08
N LYS A 1111 15.96 -23.66 -41.44
CA LYS A 1111 15.96 -23.09 -42.80
C LYS A 1111 17.17 -22.22 -43.14
N CYS A 1112 17.69 -21.42 -42.20
CA CYS A 1112 18.75 -20.45 -42.48
C CYS A 1112 20.14 -21.10 -42.68
N PHE A 1113 20.32 -22.37 -42.31
CA PHE A 1113 21.64 -23.01 -42.28
C PHE A 1113 21.73 -24.36 -43.01
N LYS A 1114 20.85 -24.60 -44.01
CA LYS A 1114 20.86 -25.72 -44.98
C LYS A 1114 21.76 -26.91 -44.60
N ILE A 1115 21.24 -27.94 -43.93
CA ILE A 1115 21.64 -29.34 -44.18
C ILE A 1115 20.41 -30.24 -44.06
N THR A 1116 20.36 -31.13 -45.05
CA THR A 1116 19.41 -32.18 -45.43
C THR A 1116 19.32 -33.36 -44.46
N ASP A 1117 18.16 -34.00 -44.52
CA ASP A 1117 17.79 -35.37 -44.17
C ASP A 1117 17.92 -35.84 -42.71
N TYR A 1118 16.75 -36.15 -42.12
CA TYR A 1118 16.52 -37.46 -41.51
C TYR A 1118 15.06 -37.88 -41.71
N SER A 1119 14.90 -38.94 -42.49
CA SER A 1119 13.93 -40.02 -42.31
C SER A 1119 13.91 -40.54 -40.87
#